data_AF-A0A9D8HXX3-F1
#
_entry.id   AF-A0A9D8HXX3-F1
#
_cell.length_a   1.000
_cell.length_b   1.000
_cell.length_c   1.000
_cell.angle_alpha   90.00
_cell.angle_beta   90.00
_cell.angle_gamma   90.00
#
_symmetry.space_group_name_H-M   'P 1'
#
loop_
_entity.id
_entity.type
_entity.pdbx_description
1 polymer ?
#
loop_
_entity_poly.entity_id
_entity_poly.type
_entity_poly.pdbx_seq_one_letter_code
_entity_poly.pdbx_strand_id
1 'polypeptide(L)'
;MTYRPDIDGLRAIAVLAVIGFHAFPTSVPGGFVGVDVFFVISGFLISGIIFSALERGTFSFSDFYARRIRRIFPALVLVLGSIYAAGWFLLFADRFAELGKHTAAGAGFVANIVSWREAGYFDGGADTKPLLHLWSLGVEEQFYLIWPLVAWLAWKRRFDLLALTLAVFSVSMYFNLDRIRRDLVGTFYLPHTRFWELMAGAMLAHLAHATAAPSSLRALRWLRHRYDAMLAAAAATHAASVMGTLLIAVSMVVIDEQRHFPGRWAILPVAGSALMIAAGPDAVVNRWFLSRPLVVGIGLISYPLYLWHWPLLSIVRLREGQVPGVTARWIVVLASFLLAWLTYVLVEKPIRFGPRRRAVVPALCVLLAATAVVGLITYRADGLWSRTVNRTDKAAFSAYYNAMRRTGIAGPYRLECDFMELVSDRSRTSIAPSCTTRGENGTWFLWGDSHAQALSPGIASLVPDGMAFSQVATSSCRPGLGPIDLHVPGKRCVRANTYALQRIAELKPEVLILSQAGDHLSTDWDALANHVRDLGVGRVVLVGPAPMWVPSLPEIFINRFWETRTPHIAYGLSTARLTLDEDLRRRFAASTTLTYVSIINRFCDADGCLAVIPGIDPPELMTFDAVHLTPLGSVYLAQHVLRPVLRPGSAQ
;
A
#
# COMPACT_ATOMS: atom_id res chain seq x y z
N MET A 1 -20.78 18.50 -26.24
CA MET A 1 -19.45 19.13 -26.07
C MET A 1 -18.65 18.88 -27.32
N THR A 2 -17.98 19.90 -27.82
CA THR A 2 -16.93 19.77 -28.84
C THR A 2 -15.79 18.90 -28.28
N TYR A 3 -15.18 18.09 -29.12
CA TYR A 3 -14.07 17.23 -28.72
C TYR A 3 -12.86 18.06 -28.26
N ARG A 4 -12.22 17.65 -27.15
CA ARG A 4 -11.09 18.33 -26.50
C ARG A 4 -9.85 17.43 -26.51
N PRO A 5 -8.99 17.49 -27.55
CA PRO A 5 -7.82 16.61 -27.66
C PRO A 5 -6.80 16.82 -26.53
N ASP A 6 -6.69 18.04 -26.02
CA ASP A 6 -5.82 18.39 -24.90
C ASP A 6 -6.18 17.64 -23.60
N ILE A 7 -7.45 17.28 -23.38
CA ILE A 7 -7.87 16.47 -22.22
C ILE A 7 -7.36 15.03 -22.36
N ASP A 8 -7.41 14.44 -23.56
CA ASP A 8 -6.79 13.14 -23.78
C ASP A 8 -5.27 13.23 -23.65
N GLY A 9 -4.65 14.33 -24.09
CA GLY A 9 -3.24 14.59 -23.81
C GLY A 9 -2.91 14.64 -22.32
N LEU A 10 -3.76 15.28 -21.50
CA LEU A 10 -3.58 15.31 -20.04
C LEU A 10 -3.73 13.91 -19.42
N ARG A 11 -4.63 13.07 -19.95
CA ARG A 11 -4.74 11.64 -19.56
C ARG A 11 -3.46 10.87 -19.89
N ALA A 12 -2.76 11.22 -20.97
CA ALA A 12 -1.47 10.61 -21.30
C ALA A 12 -0.41 10.93 -20.25
N ILE A 13 -0.32 12.19 -19.82
CA ILE A 13 0.60 12.60 -18.74
C ILE A 13 0.28 11.88 -17.44
N ALA A 14 -1.00 11.76 -17.09
CA ALA A 14 -1.46 11.06 -15.91
C ALA A 14 -1.06 9.56 -15.92
N VAL A 15 -1.31 8.82 -16.99
CA VAL A 15 -0.94 7.39 -17.06
C VAL A 15 0.57 7.17 -17.13
N LEU A 16 1.30 8.03 -17.85
CA LEU A 16 2.76 7.93 -17.94
C LEU A 16 3.42 8.19 -16.58
N ALA A 17 2.88 9.12 -15.79
CA ALA A 17 3.34 9.36 -14.43
C ALA A 17 3.16 8.11 -13.54
N VAL A 18 1.98 7.48 -13.59
CA VAL A 18 1.70 6.25 -12.82
C VAL A 18 2.63 5.11 -13.24
N ILE A 19 2.83 4.91 -14.55
CA ILE A 19 3.77 3.89 -15.06
C ILE A 19 5.20 4.22 -14.63
N GLY A 20 5.60 5.49 -14.72
CA GLY A 20 6.92 5.96 -14.28
C GLY A 20 7.16 5.65 -12.81
N PHE A 21 6.18 5.88 -11.95
CA PHE A 21 6.25 5.52 -10.54
C PHE A 21 6.37 4.01 -10.31
N HIS A 22 5.52 3.20 -10.95
CA HIS A 22 5.55 1.74 -10.73
C HIS A 22 6.78 1.05 -11.34
N ALA A 23 7.25 1.50 -12.51
CA ALA A 23 8.41 0.92 -13.16
C ALA A 23 9.73 1.54 -12.66
N PHE A 24 9.78 2.84 -12.40
CA PHE A 24 10.99 3.58 -12.05
C PHE A 24 10.76 4.48 -10.82
N PRO A 25 10.44 3.89 -9.64
CA PRO A 25 10.03 4.64 -8.45
C PRO A 25 11.10 5.63 -7.95
N THR A 26 12.39 5.36 -8.19
CA THR A 26 13.48 6.28 -7.84
C THR A 26 13.59 7.47 -8.77
N SER A 27 13.12 7.35 -10.02
CA SER A 27 13.18 8.41 -11.02
C SER A 27 11.92 9.29 -11.00
N VAL A 28 10.77 8.72 -10.67
CA VAL A 28 9.48 9.43 -10.62
C VAL A 28 8.75 9.08 -9.30
N PRO A 29 9.28 9.50 -8.14
CA PRO A 29 8.78 9.08 -6.83
C PRO A 29 7.34 9.51 -6.56
N GLY A 30 6.91 10.65 -7.14
CA GLY A 30 5.56 11.16 -7.01
C GLY A 30 4.65 10.80 -8.17
N GLY A 31 5.04 9.90 -9.08
CA GLY A 31 4.25 9.62 -10.29
C GLY A 31 2.86 9.04 -10.02
N PHE A 32 2.64 8.45 -8.83
CA PHE A 32 1.31 7.99 -8.40
C PHE A 32 0.25 9.10 -8.36
N VAL A 33 0.66 10.37 -8.23
CA VAL A 33 -0.26 11.52 -8.26
C VAL A 33 -0.98 11.71 -9.61
N GLY A 34 -0.56 10.98 -10.64
CA GLY A 34 -1.31 10.87 -11.89
C GLY A 34 -2.75 10.35 -11.68
N VAL A 35 -3.02 9.61 -10.61
CA VAL A 35 -4.39 9.20 -10.25
C VAL A 35 -5.26 10.41 -9.86
N ASP A 36 -4.72 11.36 -9.11
CA ASP A 36 -5.42 12.60 -8.72
C ASP A 36 -5.73 13.46 -9.97
N VAL A 37 -4.82 13.47 -10.95
CA VAL A 37 -5.06 14.09 -12.28
C VAL A 37 -6.25 13.41 -12.98
N PHE A 38 -6.31 12.07 -12.97
CA PHE A 38 -7.46 11.33 -13.50
C PHE A 38 -8.77 11.67 -12.79
N PHE A 39 -8.76 11.79 -11.46
CA PHE A 39 -9.96 12.13 -10.70
C PHE A 39 -10.53 13.50 -11.10
N VAL A 40 -9.67 14.52 -11.28
CA VAL A 40 -10.12 15.84 -11.77
C VAL A 40 -10.69 15.75 -13.18
N ILE A 41 -10.03 15.03 -14.10
CA ILE A 41 -10.51 14.84 -15.48
C ILE A 41 -11.88 14.15 -15.48
N SER A 42 -12.03 13.09 -14.69
CA SER A 42 -13.25 12.31 -14.58
C SER A 42 -14.39 13.12 -14.00
N GLY A 43 -14.11 13.89 -12.95
CA GLY A 43 -15.04 14.87 -12.38
C GLY A 43 -15.56 15.87 -13.41
N PHE A 44 -14.66 16.44 -14.22
CA PHE A 44 -15.01 17.39 -15.29
C PHE A 44 -15.87 16.75 -16.38
N LEU A 45 -15.43 15.62 -16.93
CA LEU A 45 -16.11 14.97 -18.05
C LEU A 45 -17.48 14.40 -17.65
N ILE A 46 -17.59 13.74 -16.51
CA ILE A 46 -18.85 13.13 -16.07
C ILE A 46 -19.87 14.19 -15.69
N SER A 47 -19.47 15.17 -14.88
CA SER A 47 -20.38 16.23 -14.45
C SER A 47 -20.84 17.06 -15.64
N GLY A 48 -19.95 17.39 -16.58
CA GLY A 48 -20.35 18.12 -17.78
C GLY A 48 -21.34 17.33 -18.66
N ILE A 49 -21.20 16.01 -18.77
CA ILE A 49 -22.18 15.17 -19.48
C ILE A 49 -23.54 15.19 -18.77
N ILE A 50 -23.56 15.07 -17.44
CA ILE A 50 -24.78 15.07 -16.63
C ILE A 50 -25.48 16.43 -16.72
N PHE A 51 -24.79 17.51 -16.38
CA PHE A 51 -25.36 18.87 -16.35
C PHE A 51 -25.91 19.27 -17.71
N SER A 52 -25.12 19.06 -18.76
CA SER A 52 -25.52 19.42 -20.12
C SER A 52 -26.74 18.62 -20.61
N ALA A 53 -26.92 17.37 -20.15
CA ALA A 53 -28.09 16.57 -20.49
C ALA A 53 -29.33 16.93 -19.62
N LEU A 54 -29.13 17.32 -18.36
CA LEU A 54 -30.19 17.81 -17.48
C LEU A 54 -30.77 19.13 -18.00
N GLU A 55 -29.91 20.06 -18.40
CA GLU A 55 -30.29 21.35 -19.01
C GLU A 55 -31.09 21.17 -20.29
N ARG A 56 -30.69 20.21 -21.15
CA ARG A 56 -31.43 19.86 -22.37
C ARG A 56 -32.69 19.02 -22.13
N GLY A 57 -32.96 18.59 -20.90
CA GLY A 57 -34.07 17.68 -20.60
C GLY A 57 -33.93 16.28 -21.20
N THR A 58 -32.73 15.86 -21.60
CA THR A 58 -32.45 14.57 -22.27
C THR A 58 -31.69 13.57 -21.40
N PHE A 59 -31.55 13.84 -20.10
CA PHE A 59 -30.83 12.95 -19.20
C PHE A 59 -31.57 11.61 -18.98
N SER A 60 -30.86 10.51 -19.22
CA SER A 60 -31.33 9.14 -19.03
C SER A 60 -30.25 8.34 -18.30
N PHE A 61 -30.64 7.71 -17.18
CA PHE A 61 -29.75 6.86 -16.41
C PHE A 61 -29.30 5.64 -17.21
N SER A 62 -30.22 4.99 -17.93
CA SER A 62 -29.91 3.81 -18.73
C SER A 62 -28.91 4.13 -19.84
N ASP A 63 -29.08 5.25 -20.55
CA ASP A 63 -28.15 5.68 -21.59
C ASP A 63 -26.80 6.13 -21.01
N PHE A 64 -26.80 6.76 -19.83
CA PHE A 64 -25.57 7.14 -19.13
C PHE A 64 -24.74 5.91 -18.76
N TYR A 65 -25.33 4.95 -18.03
CA TYR A 65 -24.64 3.74 -17.61
C TYR A 65 -24.29 2.82 -18.79
N ALA A 66 -25.15 2.68 -19.80
CA ALA A 66 -24.86 1.89 -21.00
C ALA A 66 -23.65 2.40 -21.79
N ARG A 67 -23.37 3.71 -21.77
CA ARG A 67 -22.15 4.27 -22.38
C ARG A 67 -20.91 3.98 -21.55
N ARG A 68 -21.03 3.94 -20.22
CA ARG A 68 -19.92 3.65 -19.31
C ARG A 68 -19.57 2.16 -19.33
N ILE A 69 -20.57 1.28 -19.23
CA ILE A 69 -20.41 -0.17 -19.34
C ILE A 69 -19.65 -0.54 -20.62
N ARG A 70 -20.07 -0.03 -21.79
CA ARG A 70 -19.38 -0.28 -23.07
C ARG A 70 -17.95 0.24 -23.17
N ARG A 71 -17.57 1.21 -22.33
CA ARG A 71 -16.22 1.78 -22.30
C ARG A 71 -15.32 1.04 -21.32
N ILE A 72 -15.86 0.64 -20.16
CA ILE A 72 -15.08 0.26 -18.98
C ILE A 72 -15.02 -1.26 -18.84
N PHE A 73 -16.17 -1.94 -18.98
CA PHE A 73 -16.29 -3.37 -18.67
C PHE A 73 -15.51 -4.27 -19.64
N PRO A 74 -15.47 -4.04 -20.97
CA PRO A 74 -14.78 -4.96 -21.87
C PRO A 74 -13.29 -5.13 -21.55
N ALA A 75 -12.56 -4.03 -21.37
CA ALA A 75 -11.15 -4.08 -21.04
C ALA A 75 -10.92 -4.61 -19.62
N LEU A 76 -11.79 -4.27 -18.66
CA LEU A 76 -11.69 -4.76 -17.28
C LEU A 76 -11.88 -6.29 -17.22
N VAL A 77 -12.93 -6.82 -17.84
CA VAL A 77 -13.21 -8.27 -17.89
C VAL A 77 -12.05 -9.00 -18.56
N LEU A 78 -11.50 -8.46 -19.65
CA LEU A 78 -10.35 -9.05 -20.33
C LEU A 78 -9.15 -9.14 -19.39
N VAL A 79 -8.76 -8.03 -18.74
CA VAL A 79 -7.61 -8.01 -17.84
C VAL A 79 -7.84 -8.92 -16.63
N LEU A 80 -8.98 -8.82 -15.96
CA LEU A 80 -9.30 -9.69 -14.83
C LEU A 80 -9.25 -11.17 -15.22
N GLY A 81 -9.82 -11.53 -16.37
CA GLY A 81 -9.78 -12.90 -16.90
C GLY A 81 -8.37 -13.36 -17.23
N SER A 82 -7.57 -12.53 -17.89
CA SER A 82 -6.18 -12.86 -18.25
C SER A 82 -5.28 -13.02 -17.03
N ILE A 83 -5.40 -12.14 -16.04
CA ILE A 83 -4.60 -12.21 -14.81
C ILE A 83 -5.06 -13.39 -13.94
N TYR A 84 -6.36 -13.66 -13.87
CA TYR A 84 -6.89 -14.86 -13.22
C TYR A 84 -6.36 -16.15 -13.89
N ALA A 85 -6.39 -16.22 -15.22
CA ALA A 85 -5.84 -17.35 -15.97
C ALA A 85 -4.33 -17.51 -15.75
N ALA A 86 -3.55 -16.43 -15.74
CA ALA A 86 -2.14 -16.49 -15.38
C ALA A 86 -1.96 -17.02 -13.94
N GLY A 87 -2.71 -16.49 -12.97
CA GLY A 87 -2.67 -16.95 -11.58
C GLY A 87 -2.98 -18.44 -11.42
N TRP A 88 -3.86 -18.99 -12.25
CA TRP A 88 -4.22 -20.42 -12.24
C TRP A 88 -3.01 -21.34 -12.52
N PHE A 89 -2.04 -20.88 -13.30
CA PHE A 89 -0.84 -21.67 -13.59
C PHE A 89 0.36 -21.29 -12.73
N LEU A 90 0.36 -20.08 -12.16
CA LEU A 90 1.55 -19.50 -11.53
C LEU A 90 1.49 -19.42 -10.00
N LEU A 91 0.30 -19.32 -9.41
CA LEU A 91 0.14 -19.05 -7.97
C LEU A 91 -0.33 -20.27 -7.21
N PHE A 92 0.27 -20.53 -6.05
CA PHE A 92 -0.24 -21.50 -5.07
C PHE A 92 -1.57 -21.04 -4.48
N ALA A 93 -2.25 -21.95 -3.78
CA ALA A 93 -3.61 -21.78 -3.30
C ALA A 93 -3.81 -20.48 -2.50
N ASP A 94 -2.95 -20.16 -1.55
CA ASP A 94 -3.03 -18.95 -0.73
C ASP A 94 -3.04 -17.68 -1.59
N ARG A 95 -2.07 -17.52 -2.49
CA ARG A 95 -1.97 -16.35 -3.38
C ARG A 95 -3.06 -16.33 -4.43
N PHE A 96 -3.54 -17.49 -4.86
CA PHE A 96 -4.66 -17.58 -5.78
C PHE A 96 -6.00 -17.24 -5.12
N ALA A 97 -6.16 -17.56 -3.83
CA ALA A 97 -7.31 -17.12 -3.03
C ALA A 97 -7.30 -15.58 -2.91
N GLU A 98 -6.15 -14.97 -2.61
CA GLU A 98 -5.98 -13.51 -2.60
C GLU A 98 -6.29 -12.90 -3.97
N LEU A 99 -5.76 -13.48 -5.06
CA LEU A 99 -6.10 -13.04 -6.41
C LEU A 99 -7.60 -13.14 -6.69
N GLY A 100 -8.27 -14.23 -6.28
CA GLY A 100 -9.71 -14.39 -6.38
C GLY A 100 -10.48 -13.29 -5.65
N LYS A 101 -10.07 -12.96 -4.42
CA LYS A 101 -10.63 -11.86 -3.62
C LYS A 101 -10.48 -10.52 -4.34
N HIS A 102 -9.31 -10.21 -4.87
CA HIS A 102 -9.07 -8.98 -5.62
C HIS A 102 -9.78 -8.94 -6.97
N THR A 103 -9.93 -10.07 -7.65
CA THR A 103 -10.73 -10.18 -8.89
C THR A 103 -12.19 -9.87 -8.60
N ALA A 104 -12.75 -10.45 -7.53
CA ALA A 104 -14.12 -10.16 -7.10
C ALA A 104 -14.30 -8.70 -6.69
N ALA A 105 -13.34 -8.16 -5.93
CA ALA A 105 -13.38 -6.76 -5.48
C ALA A 105 -13.24 -5.76 -6.64
N GLY A 106 -12.39 -6.06 -7.62
CA GLY A 106 -12.22 -5.27 -8.83
C GLY A 106 -13.48 -5.28 -9.70
N ALA A 107 -14.08 -6.46 -9.92
CA ALA A 107 -15.32 -6.60 -10.68
C ALA A 107 -16.53 -5.94 -9.97
N GLY A 108 -16.55 -5.95 -8.63
CA GLY A 108 -17.56 -5.30 -7.82
C GLY A 108 -17.31 -3.81 -7.54
N PHE A 109 -16.22 -3.23 -8.05
CA PHE A 109 -15.79 -1.85 -7.78
C PHE A 109 -15.64 -1.51 -6.28
N VAL A 110 -15.17 -2.47 -5.49
CA VAL A 110 -14.90 -2.33 -4.04
C VAL A 110 -13.44 -2.65 -3.69
N ALA A 111 -12.56 -2.70 -4.70
CA ALA A 111 -11.13 -2.95 -4.52
C ALA A 111 -10.49 -1.98 -3.51
N ASN A 112 -10.92 -0.72 -3.47
CA ASN A 112 -10.44 0.24 -2.49
C ASN A 112 -10.80 -0.11 -1.04
N ILE A 113 -12.01 -0.63 -0.79
CA ILE A 113 -12.44 -1.05 0.54
C ILE A 113 -11.66 -2.30 0.97
N VAL A 114 -11.40 -3.21 0.03
CA VAL A 114 -10.56 -4.39 0.29
C VAL A 114 -9.13 -3.97 0.62
N SER A 115 -8.52 -3.08 -0.16
CA SER A 115 -7.17 -2.59 0.11
C SER A 115 -7.08 -1.86 1.46
N TRP A 116 -8.08 -1.04 1.82
CA TRP A 116 -8.15 -0.41 3.13
C TRP A 116 -8.15 -1.42 4.28
N ARG A 117 -8.90 -2.51 4.13
CA ARG A 117 -8.99 -3.57 5.15
C ARG A 117 -7.78 -4.49 5.19
N GLU A 118 -6.99 -4.53 4.13
CA GLU A 118 -5.83 -5.41 4.02
C GLU A 118 -4.53 -4.76 4.44
N ALA A 119 -4.44 -3.43 4.42
CA ALA A 119 -3.27 -2.68 4.85
C ALA A 119 -3.07 -2.84 6.38
N GLY A 120 -2.43 -3.94 6.76
CA GLY A 120 -2.14 -4.34 8.13
C GLY A 120 -0.73 -4.92 8.26
N TYR A 121 -0.35 -5.21 9.51
CA TYR A 121 1.01 -5.55 9.93
C TYR A 121 1.62 -6.78 9.23
N PHE A 122 0.79 -7.76 8.88
CA PHE A 122 1.18 -8.95 8.12
C PHE A 122 0.70 -8.90 6.67
N ASP A 123 0.47 -7.75 6.04
CA ASP A 123 0.05 -7.80 4.64
C ASP A 123 1.21 -8.25 3.72
N GLY A 124 0.89 -8.93 2.62
CA GLY A 124 1.86 -9.06 1.53
C GLY A 124 2.18 -7.67 0.98
N GLY A 125 3.44 -7.42 0.59
CA GLY A 125 3.83 -6.12 0.05
C GLY A 125 2.87 -5.67 -1.05
N ALA A 126 2.44 -4.40 -1.02
CA ALA A 126 1.49 -3.82 -1.97
C ALA A 126 1.86 -4.11 -3.44
N ASP A 127 3.16 -4.11 -3.72
CA ASP A 127 3.83 -4.43 -4.96
C ASP A 127 3.63 -5.86 -5.49
N THR A 128 3.30 -6.79 -4.60
CA THR A 128 3.09 -8.21 -4.91
C THR A 128 1.64 -8.55 -5.25
N LYS A 129 0.71 -7.58 -5.13
CA LYS A 129 -0.72 -7.76 -5.39
C LYS A 129 -1.07 -7.36 -6.83
N PRO A 130 -1.30 -8.31 -7.77
CA PRO A 130 -1.39 -8.00 -9.20
C PRO A 130 -2.54 -7.07 -9.58
N LEU A 131 -3.58 -6.97 -8.76
CA LEU A 131 -4.76 -6.16 -9.04
C LEU A 131 -4.92 -4.96 -8.09
N LEU A 132 -3.88 -4.62 -7.31
CA LEU A 132 -3.96 -3.56 -6.31
C LEU A 132 -4.40 -2.22 -6.89
N HIS A 133 -3.81 -1.81 -8.02
CA HIS A 133 -4.11 -0.54 -8.71
C HIS A 133 -5.60 -0.30 -9.00
N LEU A 134 -6.46 -1.34 -9.03
CA LEU A 134 -7.91 -1.18 -9.20
C LEU A 134 -8.61 -0.46 -8.03
N TRP A 135 -7.90 -0.17 -6.93
CA TRP A 135 -8.43 0.66 -5.86
C TRP A 135 -8.93 2.03 -6.37
N SER A 136 -8.16 2.69 -7.25
CA SER A 136 -8.52 4.02 -7.75
C SER A 136 -9.78 3.96 -8.62
N LEU A 137 -9.88 2.90 -9.44
CA LEU A 137 -11.06 2.59 -10.25
C LEU A 137 -12.29 2.36 -9.36
N GLY A 138 -12.13 1.69 -8.21
CA GLY A 138 -13.21 1.54 -7.23
C GLY A 138 -13.76 2.88 -6.74
N VAL A 139 -12.89 3.83 -6.39
CA VAL A 139 -13.31 5.20 -5.99
C VAL A 139 -14.03 5.91 -7.14
N GLU A 140 -13.50 5.82 -8.35
CA GLU A 140 -14.03 6.47 -9.54
C GLU A 140 -15.41 5.90 -9.95
N GLU A 141 -15.60 4.59 -9.93
CA GLU A 141 -16.86 3.95 -10.29
C GLU A 141 -17.94 4.16 -9.21
N GLN A 142 -17.55 4.21 -7.94
CA GLN A 142 -18.46 4.61 -6.85
C GLN A 142 -18.95 6.05 -7.05
N PHE A 143 -18.08 6.96 -7.51
CA PHE A 143 -18.49 8.30 -7.93
C PHE A 143 -19.44 8.25 -9.13
N TYR A 144 -19.17 7.42 -10.14
CA TYR A 144 -20.01 7.28 -11.33
C TYR A 144 -21.39 6.71 -11.04
N LEU A 145 -21.53 5.91 -9.98
CA LEU A 145 -22.80 5.37 -9.53
C LEU A 145 -23.61 6.40 -8.72
N ILE A 146 -22.95 7.12 -7.81
CA ILE A 146 -23.63 8.00 -6.84
C ILE A 146 -23.92 9.39 -7.43
N TRP A 147 -22.95 10.00 -8.11
CA TRP A 147 -23.04 11.39 -8.53
C TRP A 147 -24.18 11.70 -9.52
N PRO A 148 -24.45 10.87 -10.55
CA PRO A 148 -25.57 11.16 -11.45
C PRO A 148 -26.91 11.18 -10.74
N LEU A 149 -27.11 10.31 -9.72
CA LEU A 149 -28.33 10.28 -8.92
C LEU A 149 -28.46 11.55 -8.07
N VAL A 150 -27.39 11.93 -7.39
CA VAL A 150 -27.34 13.12 -6.52
C VAL A 150 -27.58 14.39 -7.33
N ALA A 151 -26.88 14.57 -8.46
CA ALA A 151 -27.05 15.71 -9.35
C ALA A 151 -28.45 15.76 -9.98
N TRP A 152 -28.98 14.62 -10.43
CA TRP A 152 -30.34 14.56 -10.98
C TRP A 152 -31.41 14.93 -9.93
N LEU A 153 -31.29 14.40 -8.70
CA LEU A 153 -32.24 14.69 -7.63
C LEU A 153 -32.20 16.19 -7.25
N ALA A 154 -31.00 16.74 -7.12
CA ALA A 154 -30.81 18.16 -6.83
C ALA A 154 -31.41 19.04 -7.93
N TRP A 155 -31.20 18.69 -9.20
CA TRP A 155 -31.82 19.37 -10.34
C TRP A 155 -33.35 19.32 -10.28
N LYS A 156 -33.93 18.14 -10.01
CA LYS A 156 -35.39 17.96 -9.90
C LYS A 156 -35.99 18.73 -8.72
N ARG A 157 -35.27 18.82 -7.59
CA ARG A 157 -35.65 19.61 -6.41
C ARG A 157 -35.30 21.09 -6.52
N ARG A 158 -34.72 21.52 -7.64
CA ARG A 158 -34.25 22.88 -7.91
C ARG A 158 -33.23 23.40 -6.89
N PHE A 159 -32.43 22.49 -6.33
CA PHE A 159 -31.24 22.86 -5.58
C PHE A 159 -30.14 23.35 -6.52
N ASP A 160 -29.35 24.31 -6.03
CA ASP A 160 -28.19 24.81 -6.78
C ASP A 160 -27.10 23.72 -6.82
N LEU A 161 -26.84 23.21 -8.03
CA LEU A 161 -25.87 22.15 -8.27
C LEU A 161 -24.43 22.58 -7.94
N LEU A 162 -24.08 23.86 -8.07
CA LEU A 162 -22.77 24.33 -7.66
C LEU A 162 -22.66 24.39 -6.14
N ALA A 163 -23.70 24.86 -5.44
CA ALA A 163 -23.72 24.85 -3.98
C ALA A 163 -23.59 23.41 -3.44
N LEU A 164 -24.27 22.46 -4.08
CA LEU A 164 -24.12 21.04 -3.77
C LEU A 164 -22.69 20.52 -4.03
N THR A 165 -22.12 20.83 -5.21
CA THR A 165 -20.76 20.44 -5.56
C THR A 165 -19.74 21.00 -4.57
N LEU A 166 -19.88 22.29 -4.19
CA LEU A 166 -19.06 22.94 -3.18
C LEU A 166 -19.23 22.31 -1.79
N ALA A 167 -20.46 21.97 -1.40
CA ALA A 167 -20.71 21.29 -0.13
C ALA A 167 -20.01 19.92 -0.08
N VAL A 168 -20.14 19.11 -1.13
CA VAL A 168 -19.47 17.80 -1.21
C VAL A 168 -17.94 17.97 -1.24
N PHE A 169 -17.43 18.94 -2.00
CA PHE A 169 -16.01 19.30 -2.03
C PHE A 169 -15.50 19.63 -0.62
N SER A 170 -16.17 20.56 0.09
CA SER A 170 -15.75 21.02 1.41
C SER A 170 -15.82 19.92 2.45
N VAL A 171 -16.88 19.11 2.46
CA VAL A 171 -17.04 17.98 3.39
C VAL A 171 -15.96 16.93 3.14
N SER A 172 -15.70 16.58 1.86
CA SER A 172 -14.69 15.59 1.52
C SER A 172 -13.27 16.08 1.83
N MET A 173 -12.98 17.36 1.56
CA MET A 173 -11.70 18.00 1.89
C MET A 173 -11.49 18.10 3.41
N TYR A 174 -12.55 18.36 4.18
CA TYR A 174 -12.50 18.34 5.64
C TYR A 174 -12.10 16.94 6.14
N PHE A 175 -12.76 15.88 5.67
CA PHE A 175 -12.40 14.52 6.07
C PHE A 175 -10.98 14.12 5.64
N ASN A 176 -10.54 14.54 4.45
CA ASN A 176 -9.16 14.37 4.00
C ASN A 176 -8.16 14.95 5.01
N LEU A 177 -8.36 16.22 5.41
CA LEU A 177 -7.43 16.91 6.30
C LEU A 177 -7.52 16.44 7.77
N ASP A 178 -8.70 16.11 8.27
CA ASP A 178 -8.90 15.63 9.64
C ASP A 178 -8.36 14.20 9.83
N ARG A 179 -8.59 13.32 8.85
CA ARG A 179 -8.24 11.89 8.98
C ARG A 179 -6.80 11.56 8.58
N ILE A 180 -6.10 12.41 7.84
CA ILE A 180 -4.75 12.09 7.34
C ILE A 180 -3.75 11.72 8.45
N ARG A 181 -3.95 12.24 9.68
CA ARG A 181 -3.10 11.92 10.84
C ARG A 181 -3.63 10.77 11.70
N ARG A 182 -4.91 10.40 11.56
CA ARG A 182 -5.60 9.39 12.39
C ARG A 182 -5.72 8.04 11.70
N ASP A 183 -5.90 8.04 10.38
CA ASP A 183 -6.09 6.86 9.55
C ASP A 183 -5.56 7.18 8.15
N LEU A 184 -4.23 7.08 7.97
CA LEU A 184 -3.55 7.40 6.70
C LEU A 184 -4.05 6.48 5.57
N VAL A 185 -4.15 5.18 5.86
CA VAL A 185 -4.61 4.15 4.91
C VAL A 185 -6.04 4.42 4.46
N GLY A 186 -6.97 4.64 5.39
CA GLY A 186 -8.35 4.95 5.06
C GLY A 186 -8.48 6.27 4.31
N THR A 187 -7.66 7.28 4.66
CA THR A 187 -7.64 8.56 3.95
C THR A 187 -7.21 8.41 2.49
N PHE A 188 -6.31 7.46 2.21
CA PHE A 188 -5.85 7.15 0.85
C PHE A 188 -6.89 6.38 0.02
N TYR A 189 -7.50 5.33 0.58
CA TYR A 189 -8.38 4.43 -0.19
C TYR A 189 -9.86 4.80 -0.18
N LEU A 190 -10.37 5.55 0.81
CA LEU A 190 -11.81 5.71 0.96
C LEU A 190 -12.38 6.88 0.13
N PRO A 191 -13.61 6.76 -0.41
CA PRO A 191 -14.15 7.76 -1.32
C PRO A 191 -14.42 9.11 -0.65
N HIS A 192 -14.91 9.10 0.59
CA HIS A 192 -15.30 10.32 1.30
C HIS A 192 -14.11 11.26 1.58
N THR A 193 -12.87 10.79 1.57
CA THR A 193 -11.65 11.61 1.68
C THR A 193 -11.05 11.99 0.31
N ARG A 194 -11.50 11.37 -0.79
CA ARG A 194 -10.94 11.54 -2.14
C ARG A 194 -11.89 12.24 -3.11
N PHE A 195 -13.20 12.27 -2.84
CA PHE A 195 -14.22 12.85 -3.71
C PHE A 195 -14.03 14.35 -3.98
N TRP A 196 -13.37 15.11 -3.10
CA TRP A 196 -13.05 16.52 -3.36
C TRP A 196 -12.24 16.73 -4.65
N GLU A 197 -11.41 15.77 -5.05
CA GLU A 197 -10.61 15.80 -6.28
C GLU A 197 -11.52 15.73 -7.52
N LEU A 198 -12.51 14.83 -7.49
CA LEU A 198 -13.54 14.73 -8.54
C LEU A 198 -14.47 15.95 -8.52
N MET A 199 -14.78 16.50 -7.34
CA MET A 199 -15.57 17.72 -7.21
C MET A 199 -14.85 18.94 -7.78
N ALA A 200 -13.52 19.04 -7.70
CA ALA A 200 -12.76 20.10 -8.35
C ALA A 200 -13.01 20.10 -9.87
N GLY A 201 -13.01 18.92 -10.50
CA GLY A 201 -13.40 18.76 -11.90
C GLY A 201 -14.87 19.12 -12.17
N ALA A 202 -15.78 18.69 -11.28
CA ALA A 202 -17.20 19.01 -11.40
C ALA A 202 -17.49 20.52 -11.32
N MET A 203 -16.75 21.26 -10.49
CA MET A 203 -16.82 22.72 -10.42
C MET A 203 -16.40 23.36 -11.75
N LEU A 204 -15.33 22.87 -12.39
CA LEU A 204 -14.93 23.35 -13.72
C LEU A 204 -16.00 23.05 -14.78
N ALA A 205 -16.66 21.90 -14.68
CA ALA A 205 -17.76 21.58 -15.59
C ALA A 205 -18.94 22.57 -15.41
N HIS A 206 -19.24 23.00 -14.19
CA HIS A 206 -20.21 24.07 -13.96
C HIS A 206 -19.81 25.38 -14.64
N LEU A 207 -18.57 25.82 -14.47
CA LEU A 207 -18.08 27.05 -15.10
C LEU A 207 -18.15 26.97 -16.64
N ALA A 208 -17.83 25.81 -17.21
CA ALA A 208 -17.89 25.58 -18.65
C ALA A 208 -19.31 25.47 -19.23
N HIS A 209 -20.33 25.17 -18.41
CA HIS A 209 -21.70 24.87 -18.85
C HIS A 209 -22.79 25.82 -18.32
N ALA A 210 -22.46 26.86 -17.56
CA ALA A 210 -23.43 27.73 -16.86
C ALA A 210 -24.35 28.62 -17.74
N THR A 211 -24.78 28.18 -18.92
CA THR A 211 -25.64 28.95 -19.83
C THR A 211 -27.15 28.76 -19.61
N ALA A 212 -27.61 27.79 -18.80
CA ALA A 212 -29.06 27.50 -18.73
C ALA A 212 -29.68 27.28 -17.34
N ALA A 213 -28.90 27.15 -16.25
CA ALA A 213 -29.49 27.00 -14.92
C ALA A 213 -29.98 28.37 -14.38
N PRO A 214 -31.19 28.46 -13.79
CA PRO A 214 -31.63 29.62 -13.03
C PRO A 214 -30.86 29.65 -11.70
N SER A 215 -29.59 30.05 -11.72
CA SER A 215 -28.82 30.29 -10.50
C SER A 215 -29.25 31.65 -9.92
N SER A 216 -29.83 31.60 -8.73
CA SER A 216 -30.22 32.75 -7.91
C SER A 216 -29.00 33.49 -7.31
N LEU A 217 -27.81 32.90 -7.40
CA LEU A 217 -26.58 33.45 -6.84
C LEU A 217 -25.93 34.46 -7.79
N ARG A 218 -26.15 35.76 -7.53
CA ARG A 218 -25.42 36.89 -8.15
C ARG A 218 -23.89 36.68 -8.14
N ALA A 219 -23.36 36.04 -7.11
CA ALA A 219 -21.94 35.72 -6.96
C ALA A 219 -21.39 34.81 -8.08
N LEU A 220 -22.22 33.92 -8.63
CA LEU A 220 -21.84 32.97 -9.68
C LEU A 220 -21.77 33.64 -11.06
N ARG A 221 -22.71 34.56 -11.33
CA ARG A 221 -22.64 35.43 -12.52
C ARG A 221 -21.43 36.36 -12.44
N TRP A 222 -21.12 36.87 -11.24
CA TRP A 222 -19.92 37.68 -11.00
C TRP A 222 -18.63 36.87 -11.17
N LEU A 223 -18.53 35.68 -10.57
CA LEU A 223 -17.39 34.78 -10.73
C LEU A 223 -17.20 34.35 -12.19
N ARG A 224 -18.29 34.06 -12.91
CA ARG A 224 -18.24 33.78 -14.35
C ARG A 224 -17.79 35.00 -15.14
N HIS A 225 -18.33 36.18 -14.88
CA HIS A 225 -17.90 37.39 -15.57
C HIS A 225 -16.42 37.70 -15.31
N ARG A 226 -15.91 37.39 -14.11
CA ARG A 226 -14.48 37.46 -13.79
C ARG A 226 -13.67 36.34 -14.48
N TYR A 227 -14.19 35.12 -14.55
CA TYR A 227 -13.59 33.98 -15.26
C TYR A 227 -13.51 34.25 -16.76
N ASP A 228 -14.61 34.64 -17.40
CA ASP A 228 -14.70 35.00 -18.81
C ASP A 228 -13.82 36.23 -19.11
N ALA A 229 -13.78 37.25 -18.23
CA ALA A 229 -12.88 38.40 -18.38
C ALA A 229 -11.40 38.05 -18.18
N MET A 230 -11.08 37.11 -17.27
CA MET A 230 -9.73 36.61 -17.06
C MET A 230 -9.27 35.76 -18.25
N LEU A 231 -10.13 34.89 -18.78
CA LEU A 231 -9.84 34.08 -19.96
C LEU A 231 -9.85 34.85 -21.27
N ALA A 232 -10.55 35.99 -21.35
CA ALA A 232 -10.45 36.89 -22.49
C ALA A 232 -9.02 37.43 -22.68
N ALA A 233 -8.22 37.48 -21.61
CA ALA A 233 -6.79 37.74 -21.70
C ALA A 233 -6.05 36.45 -22.07
N ALA A 234 -5.62 36.32 -23.33
CA ALA A 234 -4.81 35.19 -23.80
C ALA A 234 -3.55 34.94 -22.93
N ALA A 235 -2.99 35.99 -22.33
CA ALA A 235 -1.87 35.87 -21.39
C ALA A 235 -2.24 35.04 -20.14
N ALA A 236 -3.46 35.18 -19.60
CA ALA A 236 -3.89 34.47 -18.41
C ALA A 236 -4.15 32.97 -18.68
N THR A 237 -4.65 32.61 -19.88
CA THR A 237 -4.84 31.20 -20.26
C THR A 237 -3.50 30.50 -20.45
N HIS A 238 -2.54 31.17 -21.09
CA HIS A 238 -1.17 30.67 -21.22
C HIS A 238 -0.47 30.53 -19.87
N ALA A 239 -0.60 31.53 -18.98
CA ALA A 239 -0.04 31.47 -17.63
C ALA A 239 -0.66 30.33 -16.81
N ALA A 240 -1.98 30.12 -16.89
CA ALA A 240 -2.67 29.01 -16.22
C ALA A 240 -2.17 27.65 -16.73
N SER A 241 -1.99 27.49 -18.05
CA SER A 241 -1.46 26.26 -18.66
C SER A 241 -0.01 25.98 -18.25
N VAL A 242 0.85 26.99 -18.21
CA VAL A 242 2.23 26.84 -17.74
C VAL A 242 2.27 26.53 -16.24
N MET A 243 1.53 27.27 -15.42
CA MET A 243 1.45 27.03 -13.97
C MET A 243 0.87 25.65 -13.66
N GLY A 244 -0.17 25.23 -14.38
CA GLY A 244 -0.77 23.91 -14.22
C GLY A 244 0.23 22.79 -14.52
N THR A 245 0.99 22.94 -15.58
CA THR A 245 2.09 22.04 -15.94
C THR A 245 3.17 22.00 -14.86
N LEU A 246 3.60 23.16 -14.35
CA LEU A 246 4.60 23.25 -13.29
C LEU A 246 4.13 22.58 -12.00
N LEU A 247 2.90 22.81 -11.56
CA LEU A 247 2.35 22.17 -10.35
C LEU A 247 2.30 20.64 -10.48
N ILE A 248 1.88 20.13 -11.64
CA ILE A 248 1.88 18.70 -11.94
C ILE A 248 3.33 18.16 -11.92
N ALA A 249 4.27 18.81 -12.61
CA ALA A 249 5.66 18.37 -12.64
C ALA A 249 6.32 18.39 -11.25
N VAL A 250 6.13 19.46 -10.47
CA VAL A 250 6.63 19.57 -9.09
C VAL A 250 6.05 18.47 -8.21
N SER A 251 4.76 18.16 -8.37
CA SER A 251 4.13 17.07 -7.60
C SER A 251 4.77 15.71 -7.86
N MET A 252 5.22 15.43 -9.09
CA MET A 252 5.90 14.17 -9.44
C MET A 252 7.30 14.01 -8.85
N VAL A 253 7.96 15.12 -8.49
CA VAL A 253 9.34 15.13 -7.98
C VAL A 253 9.39 15.28 -6.46
N VAL A 254 8.51 16.07 -5.87
CA VAL A 254 8.57 16.46 -4.43
C VAL A 254 7.76 15.53 -3.53
N ILE A 255 6.73 14.88 -4.08
CA ILE A 255 5.88 13.95 -3.34
C ILE A 255 6.46 12.55 -3.49
N ASP A 256 6.50 11.80 -2.40
CA ASP A 256 6.95 10.41 -2.34
C ASP A 256 6.07 9.61 -1.38
N GLU A 257 6.34 8.31 -1.25
CA GLU A 257 5.61 7.38 -0.37
C GLU A 257 5.78 7.69 1.13
N GLN A 258 6.76 8.51 1.54
CA GLN A 258 7.00 8.84 2.94
C GLN A 258 6.17 10.04 3.41
N ARG A 259 5.63 10.84 2.48
CA ARG A 259 4.72 11.94 2.80
C ARG A 259 3.37 11.39 3.27
N HIS A 260 2.75 12.07 4.24
CA HIS A 260 1.34 11.84 4.59
C HIS A 260 0.42 12.30 3.45
N PHE A 261 0.20 11.41 2.48
CA PHE A 261 -0.58 11.64 1.26
C PHE A 261 -1.94 10.92 1.36
N PRO A 262 -3.05 11.50 0.87
CA PRO A 262 -3.17 12.78 0.14
C PRO A 262 -2.95 14.04 0.97
N GLY A 263 -3.82 14.29 1.96
CA GLY A 263 -3.79 15.51 2.76
C GLY A 263 -3.69 16.77 1.91
N ARG A 264 -2.83 17.70 2.32
CA ARG A 264 -2.53 18.94 1.59
C ARG A 264 -1.69 18.74 0.33
N TRP A 265 -0.97 17.61 0.22
CA TRP A 265 -0.04 17.39 -0.90
C TRP A 265 -0.77 17.15 -2.21
N ALA A 266 -1.94 16.49 -2.15
CA ALA A 266 -2.82 16.28 -3.30
C ALA A 266 -3.39 17.60 -3.88
N ILE A 267 -3.29 18.74 -3.19
CA ILE A 267 -3.68 20.04 -3.75
C ILE A 267 -2.84 20.38 -4.99
N LEU A 268 -1.55 20.04 -5.02
CA LEU A 268 -0.66 20.35 -6.14
C LEU A 268 -1.13 19.71 -7.47
N PRO A 269 -1.27 18.37 -7.58
CA PRO A 269 -1.74 17.73 -8.81
C PRO A 269 -3.18 18.12 -9.14
N VAL A 270 -4.05 18.32 -8.14
CA VAL A 270 -5.46 18.69 -8.36
C VAL A 270 -5.58 20.12 -8.90
N ALA A 271 -4.93 21.09 -8.27
CA ALA A 271 -4.91 22.47 -8.74
C ALA A 271 -4.22 22.59 -10.10
N GLY A 272 -3.11 21.85 -10.30
CA GLY A 272 -2.43 21.80 -11.58
C GLY A 272 -3.32 21.30 -12.71
N SER A 273 -4.04 20.19 -12.47
CA SER A 273 -5.01 19.62 -13.42
C SER A 273 -6.17 20.56 -13.69
N ALA A 274 -6.68 21.21 -12.63
CA ALA A 274 -7.76 22.16 -12.76
C ALA A 274 -7.37 23.37 -13.62
N LEU A 275 -6.16 23.91 -13.42
CA LEU A 275 -5.62 25.00 -14.25
C LEU A 275 -5.43 24.57 -15.70
N MET A 276 -4.93 23.35 -15.96
CA MET A 276 -4.77 22.82 -17.31
C MET A 276 -6.09 22.68 -18.06
N ILE A 277 -7.15 22.22 -17.38
CA ILE A 277 -8.49 22.09 -17.97
C ILE A 277 -9.10 23.46 -18.20
N ALA A 278 -9.01 24.35 -17.20
CA ALA A 278 -9.54 25.71 -17.23
C ALA A 278 -8.89 26.58 -18.31
N ALA A 279 -7.59 26.41 -18.56
CA ALA A 279 -6.84 27.16 -19.58
C ALA A 279 -7.40 27.01 -21.00
N GLY A 280 -8.13 25.91 -21.26
CA GLY A 280 -8.76 25.66 -22.56
C GLY A 280 -7.79 25.09 -23.61
N PRO A 281 -8.33 24.63 -24.76
CA PRO A 281 -7.55 23.92 -25.77
C PRO A 281 -6.53 24.82 -26.50
N ASP A 282 -6.78 26.13 -26.55
CA ASP A 282 -5.94 27.10 -27.26
C ASP A 282 -4.74 27.59 -26.45
N ALA A 283 -4.65 27.22 -25.16
CA ALA A 283 -3.52 27.59 -24.33
C ALA A 283 -2.21 26.94 -24.84
N VAL A 284 -1.07 27.59 -24.62
CA VAL A 284 0.21 27.23 -25.25
C VAL A 284 0.59 25.75 -25.05
N VAL A 285 0.57 25.22 -23.83
CA VAL A 285 0.93 23.82 -23.57
C VAL A 285 -0.16 22.87 -24.11
N ASN A 286 -1.42 23.24 -23.92
CA ASN A 286 -2.57 22.45 -24.37
C ASN A 286 -2.56 22.25 -25.90
N ARG A 287 -2.32 23.33 -26.64
CA ARG A 287 -2.29 23.35 -28.11
C ARG A 287 -1.04 22.69 -28.67
N TRP A 288 0.15 23.10 -28.21
CA TRP A 288 1.41 22.71 -28.84
C TRP A 288 1.97 21.38 -28.36
N PHE A 289 1.55 20.91 -27.18
CA PHE A 289 2.04 19.65 -26.59
C PHE A 289 0.90 18.65 -26.35
N LEU A 290 -0.10 18.96 -25.53
CA LEU A 290 -1.14 17.98 -25.17
C LEU A 290 -2.01 17.55 -26.36
N SER A 291 -2.23 18.44 -27.32
CA SER A 291 -3.02 18.14 -28.52
C SER A 291 -2.21 17.45 -29.64
N ARG A 292 -0.92 17.11 -29.41
CA ARG A 292 -0.13 16.39 -30.42
C ARG A 292 -0.68 14.97 -30.63
N PRO A 293 -0.75 14.46 -31.88
CA PRO A 293 -1.35 13.17 -32.18
C PRO A 293 -0.78 12.00 -31.37
N LEU A 294 0.53 11.99 -31.12
CA LEU A 294 1.18 10.96 -30.31
C LEU A 294 0.68 10.97 -28.86
N VAL A 295 0.65 12.15 -28.24
CA VAL A 295 0.24 12.32 -26.84
C VAL A 295 -1.25 11.98 -26.69
N VAL A 296 -2.09 12.47 -27.61
CA VAL A 296 -3.50 12.09 -27.69
C VAL A 296 -3.67 10.58 -27.88
N GLY A 297 -2.87 9.94 -28.74
CA GLY A 297 -2.88 8.50 -28.95
C GLY A 297 -2.67 7.69 -27.66
N ILE A 298 -1.69 8.10 -26.84
CA ILE A 298 -1.46 7.53 -25.51
C ILE A 298 -2.68 7.80 -24.60
N GLY A 299 -3.22 9.00 -24.64
CA GLY A 299 -4.43 9.40 -23.92
C GLY A 299 -5.65 8.55 -24.22
N LEU A 300 -5.84 8.17 -25.48
CA LEU A 300 -6.94 7.31 -25.93
C LEU A 300 -6.83 5.90 -25.36
N ILE A 301 -5.62 5.34 -25.30
CA ILE A 301 -5.36 4.00 -24.72
C ILE A 301 -5.07 4.02 -23.21
N SER A 302 -5.13 5.20 -22.56
CA SER A 302 -4.74 5.36 -21.15
C SER A 302 -5.48 4.43 -20.19
N TYR A 303 -6.75 4.11 -20.46
CA TYR A 303 -7.54 3.21 -19.61
C TYR A 303 -7.05 1.75 -19.68
N PRO A 304 -7.02 1.07 -20.84
CA PRO A 304 -6.45 -0.28 -20.92
C PRO A 304 -4.96 -0.32 -20.55
N LEU A 305 -4.21 0.77 -20.80
CA LEU A 305 -2.83 0.88 -20.36
C LEU A 305 -2.70 0.92 -18.83
N TYR A 306 -3.58 1.67 -18.15
CA TYR A 306 -3.69 1.66 -16.70
C TYR A 306 -4.03 0.26 -16.17
N LEU A 307 -4.87 -0.52 -16.87
CA LEU A 307 -5.20 -1.87 -16.42
C LEU A 307 -4.07 -2.89 -16.62
N TRP A 308 -3.31 -2.80 -17.71
CA TRP A 308 -2.27 -3.81 -18.03
C TRP A 308 -0.94 -3.57 -17.33
N HIS A 309 -0.55 -2.31 -17.10
CA HIS A 309 0.82 -2.01 -16.65
C HIS A 309 1.15 -2.62 -15.28
N TRP A 310 0.24 -2.50 -14.31
CA TRP A 310 0.50 -2.93 -12.94
C TRP A 310 0.52 -4.46 -12.79
N PRO A 311 -0.48 -5.22 -13.27
CA PRO A 311 -0.44 -6.68 -13.12
C PRO A 311 0.81 -7.30 -13.75
N LEU A 312 1.27 -6.80 -14.89
CA LEU A 312 2.48 -7.32 -15.54
C LEU A 312 3.73 -7.00 -14.72
N LEU A 313 3.86 -5.78 -14.20
CA LEU A 313 4.98 -5.42 -13.32
C LEU A 313 4.97 -6.24 -12.02
N SER A 314 3.81 -6.39 -11.39
CA SER A 314 3.64 -7.17 -10.16
C SER A 314 3.95 -8.66 -10.37
N ILE A 315 3.52 -9.27 -11.47
CA ILE A 315 3.82 -10.70 -11.75
C ILE A 315 5.32 -10.92 -11.96
N VAL A 316 6.01 -10.02 -12.66
CA VAL A 316 7.47 -10.12 -12.81
C VAL A 316 8.16 -9.91 -11.46
N ARG A 317 7.68 -8.97 -10.65
CA ARG A 317 8.21 -8.72 -9.30
C ARG A 317 7.99 -9.89 -8.35
N LEU A 318 6.84 -10.57 -8.41
CA LEU A 318 6.56 -11.81 -7.68
C LEU A 318 7.56 -12.92 -8.03
N ARG A 319 7.90 -13.05 -9.33
CA ARG A 319 8.86 -14.08 -9.77
C ARG A 319 10.29 -13.75 -9.44
N GLU A 320 10.70 -12.51 -9.68
CA GLU A 320 12.08 -12.12 -9.40
C GLU A 320 12.31 -12.10 -7.91
N GLY A 321 11.39 -11.53 -7.12
CA GLY A 321 11.60 -11.37 -5.69
C GLY A 321 12.43 -10.11 -5.37
N GLN A 322 12.40 -9.10 -6.24
CA GLN A 322 12.86 -7.74 -5.98
C GLN A 322 12.33 -6.82 -7.10
N VAL A 323 12.68 -5.52 -7.05
CA VAL A 323 12.41 -4.61 -8.18
C VAL A 323 13.09 -5.18 -9.45
N PRO A 324 12.34 -5.45 -10.53
CA PRO A 324 12.91 -6.12 -11.68
C PRO A 324 14.07 -5.35 -12.31
N GLY A 325 14.99 -6.07 -12.96
CA GLY A 325 16.08 -5.44 -13.71
C GLY A 325 15.55 -4.37 -14.69
N VAL A 326 16.34 -3.32 -14.97
CA VAL A 326 15.92 -2.19 -15.86
C VAL A 326 15.42 -2.71 -17.21
N THR A 327 16.10 -3.69 -17.79
CA THR A 327 15.71 -4.33 -19.06
C THR A 327 14.34 -5.01 -18.96
N ALA A 328 14.11 -5.80 -17.91
CA ALA A 328 12.84 -6.48 -17.68
C ALA A 328 11.69 -5.46 -17.53
N ARG A 329 11.92 -4.37 -16.80
CA ARG A 329 10.95 -3.28 -16.65
C ARG A 329 10.57 -2.64 -17.98
N TRP A 330 11.54 -2.31 -18.83
CA TRP A 330 11.25 -1.75 -20.16
C TRP A 330 10.48 -2.73 -21.04
N ILE A 331 10.84 -4.01 -21.03
CA ILE A 331 10.10 -5.06 -21.76
C ILE A 331 8.64 -5.10 -21.29
N VAL A 332 8.40 -5.08 -19.97
CA VAL A 332 7.04 -5.10 -19.40
C VAL A 332 6.27 -3.82 -19.77
N VAL A 333 6.89 -2.65 -19.70
CA VAL A 333 6.26 -1.38 -20.11
C VAL A 333 5.85 -1.45 -21.58
N LEU A 334 6.76 -1.87 -22.47
CA LEU A 334 6.46 -2.01 -23.91
C LEU A 334 5.35 -3.04 -24.17
N ALA A 335 5.37 -4.17 -23.47
CA ALA A 335 4.30 -5.17 -23.54
C ALA A 335 2.96 -4.61 -23.07
N SER A 336 2.94 -3.77 -22.03
CA SER A 336 1.75 -3.09 -21.53
C SER A 336 1.17 -2.13 -22.57
N PHE A 337 2.02 -1.37 -23.26
CA PHE A 337 1.60 -0.51 -24.38
C PHE A 337 1.00 -1.31 -25.53
N LEU A 338 1.65 -2.41 -25.92
CA LEU A 338 1.16 -3.27 -26.99
C LEU A 338 -0.20 -3.88 -26.63
N LEU A 339 -0.34 -4.47 -25.45
CA LEU A 339 -1.61 -5.06 -24.99
C LEU A 339 -2.71 -4.01 -24.82
N ALA A 340 -2.37 -2.81 -24.33
CA ALA A 340 -3.32 -1.72 -24.22
C ALA A 340 -3.84 -1.26 -25.59
N TRP A 341 -2.94 -1.11 -26.56
CA TRP A 341 -3.29 -0.76 -27.92
C TRP A 341 -4.14 -1.85 -28.59
N LEU A 342 -3.76 -3.13 -28.45
CA LEU A 342 -4.56 -4.27 -28.95
C LEU A 342 -5.94 -4.32 -28.29
N THR A 343 -6.02 -4.13 -26.96
CA THR A 343 -7.29 -4.08 -26.23
C THR A 343 -8.17 -2.94 -26.75
N TYR A 344 -7.59 -1.76 -26.97
CA TYR A 344 -8.32 -0.61 -27.48
C TYR A 344 -8.87 -0.84 -28.89
N VAL A 345 -8.04 -1.34 -29.81
CA VAL A 345 -8.39 -1.52 -31.23
C VAL A 345 -9.32 -2.72 -31.44
N LEU A 346 -9.04 -3.85 -30.78
CA LEU A 346 -9.74 -5.13 -31.01
C LEU A 346 -10.96 -5.33 -30.11
N VAL A 347 -11.00 -4.72 -28.94
CA VAL A 347 -12.06 -4.96 -27.93
C VAL A 347 -12.86 -3.70 -27.65
N GLU A 348 -12.22 -2.62 -27.19
CA GLU A 348 -12.94 -1.41 -26.76
C GLU A 348 -13.67 -0.73 -27.94
N LYS A 349 -12.94 -0.38 -29.01
CA LYS A 349 -13.50 0.37 -30.14
C LYS A 349 -14.66 -0.38 -30.82
N PRO A 350 -14.57 -1.69 -31.13
CA PRO A 350 -15.67 -2.43 -31.75
C PRO A 350 -16.90 -2.54 -30.85
N ILE A 351 -16.73 -2.79 -29.56
CA ILE A 351 -17.86 -2.92 -28.62
C ILE A 351 -18.53 -1.56 -28.35
N ARG A 352 -17.74 -0.50 -28.25
CA ARG A 352 -18.23 0.85 -27.97
C ARG A 352 -19.01 1.45 -29.13
N PHE A 353 -18.51 1.28 -30.36
CA PHE A 353 -19.05 1.95 -31.55
C PHE A 353 -19.78 1.01 -32.54
N GLY A 354 -19.79 -0.30 -32.29
CA GLY A 354 -20.41 -1.29 -33.18
C GLY A 354 -21.94 -1.24 -33.26
N PRO A 355 -22.54 -1.97 -34.23
CA PRO A 355 -23.96 -1.90 -34.53
C PRO A 355 -24.85 -2.44 -33.40
N ARG A 356 -24.38 -3.44 -32.64
CA ARG A 356 -25.12 -4.10 -31.54
C ARG A 356 -24.89 -3.45 -30.16
N ARG A 357 -24.51 -2.18 -30.11
CA ARG A 357 -24.11 -1.45 -28.89
C ARG A 357 -25.12 -1.45 -27.73
N ARG A 358 -26.43 -1.60 -27.99
CA ARG A 358 -27.43 -1.72 -26.90
C ARG A 358 -27.55 -3.15 -26.38
N ALA A 359 -27.51 -4.13 -27.28
CA ALA A 359 -27.65 -5.55 -26.95
C ALA A 359 -26.42 -6.14 -26.24
N VAL A 360 -25.23 -5.54 -26.39
CA VAL A 360 -23.99 -6.03 -25.74
C VAL A 360 -23.93 -5.69 -24.25
N VAL A 361 -24.70 -4.71 -23.77
CA VAL A 361 -24.64 -4.23 -22.37
C VAL A 361 -25.02 -5.33 -21.37
N PRO A 362 -26.15 -6.05 -21.51
CA PRO A 362 -26.48 -7.16 -20.61
C PRO A 362 -25.41 -8.25 -20.60
N ALA A 363 -24.84 -8.60 -21.75
CA ALA A 363 -23.78 -9.60 -21.85
C ALA A 363 -22.52 -9.17 -21.07
N LEU A 364 -22.11 -7.90 -21.15
CA LEU A 364 -20.99 -7.36 -20.37
C LEU A 364 -21.27 -7.36 -18.87
N CYS A 365 -22.50 -7.05 -18.45
CA CYS A 365 -22.89 -7.14 -17.04
C CYS A 365 -22.84 -8.58 -16.53
N VAL A 366 -23.35 -9.54 -17.31
CA VAL A 366 -23.29 -10.97 -16.97
C VAL A 366 -21.85 -11.45 -16.89
N LEU A 367 -21.00 -11.07 -17.85
CA LEU A 367 -19.58 -11.43 -17.84
C LEU A 367 -18.86 -10.87 -16.60
N LEU A 368 -19.06 -9.58 -16.28
CA LEU A 368 -18.45 -8.99 -15.09
C LEU A 368 -18.95 -9.64 -13.80
N ALA A 369 -20.25 -9.93 -13.71
CA ALA A 369 -20.83 -10.65 -12.58
C ALA A 369 -20.27 -12.07 -12.46
N ALA A 370 -20.11 -12.78 -13.58
CA ALA A 370 -19.50 -14.11 -13.60
C ALA A 370 -18.03 -14.05 -13.15
N THR A 371 -17.26 -13.06 -13.60
CA THR A 371 -15.89 -12.82 -13.11
C THR A 371 -15.86 -12.59 -11.60
N ALA A 372 -16.81 -11.80 -11.07
CA ALA A 372 -16.92 -11.57 -9.63
C ALA A 372 -17.24 -12.84 -8.84
N VAL A 373 -18.19 -13.64 -9.34
CA VAL A 373 -18.58 -14.93 -8.73
C VAL A 373 -17.43 -15.92 -8.75
N VAL A 374 -16.72 -16.05 -9.88
CA VAL A 374 -15.53 -16.91 -9.99
C VAL A 374 -14.47 -16.49 -8.98
N GLY A 375 -14.17 -15.18 -8.88
CA GLY A 375 -13.22 -14.68 -7.89
C GLY A 375 -13.64 -15.00 -6.44
N LEU A 376 -14.93 -14.84 -6.13
CA LEU A 376 -15.46 -15.13 -4.79
C LEU A 376 -15.43 -16.62 -4.45
N ILE A 377 -15.78 -17.49 -5.40
CA ILE A 377 -15.69 -18.95 -5.24
C ILE A 377 -14.24 -19.34 -4.97
N THR A 378 -13.30 -18.82 -5.75
CA THR A 378 -11.88 -19.10 -5.57
C THR A 378 -11.37 -18.68 -4.20
N TYR A 379 -11.78 -17.51 -3.71
CA TYR A 379 -11.42 -17.07 -2.36
C TYR A 379 -12.04 -17.95 -1.27
N ARG A 380 -13.34 -18.29 -1.39
CA ARG A 380 -14.07 -19.11 -0.41
C ARG A 380 -13.66 -20.57 -0.39
N ALA A 381 -13.10 -21.07 -1.49
CA ALA A 381 -12.57 -22.42 -1.62
C ALA A 381 -11.05 -22.47 -1.35
N ASP A 382 -10.52 -21.51 -0.59
CA ASP A 382 -9.10 -21.39 -0.21
C ASP A 382 -8.14 -21.56 -1.40
N GLY A 383 -8.48 -20.92 -2.52
CA GLY A 383 -7.63 -20.91 -3.73
C GLY A 383 -7.67 -22.20 -4.55
N LEU A 384 -8.69 -23.03 -4.32
CA LEU A 384 -8.90 -24.31 -5.00
C LEU A 384 -7.69 -25.23 -4.77
N TRP A 385 -7.49 -25.62 -3.52
CA TRP A 385 -6.35 -26.44 -3.07
C TRP A 385 -6.12 -27.70 -3.93
N SER A 386 -7.17 -28.27 -4.52
CA SER A 386 -7.11 -29.47 -5.38
C SER A 386 -6.32 -29.30 -6.69
N ARG A 387 -5.99 -28.06 -7.10
CA ARG A 387 -5.19 -27.74 -8.31
C ARG A 387 -3.83 -28.43 -8.30
N THR A 388 -3.36 -28.84 -9.48
CA THR A 388 -2.09 -29.57 -9.67
C THR A 388 -0.87 -28.82 -9.16
N VAL A 389 -0.85 -27.49 -9.29
CA VAL A 389 0.25 -26.64 -8.81
C VAL A 389 0.47 -26.76 -7.28
N ASN A 390 -0.58 -27.13 -6.53
CA ASN A 390 -0.53 -27.28 -5.07
C ASN A 390 -0.06 -28.67 -4.61
N ARG A 391 0.18 -29.61 -5.54
CA ARG A 391 0.61 -30.97 -5.23
C ARG A 391 2.12 -31.15 -5.34
N THR A 392 2.86 -30.06 -5.19
CA THR A 392 4.32 -30.02 -5.28
C THR A 392 4.92 -29.78 -3.90
N ASP A 393 6.15 -30.22 -3.68
CA ASP A 393 6.86 -29.97 -2.41
C ASP A 393 7.02 -28.46 -2.13
N LYS A 394 7.18 -27.66 -3.19
CA LYS A 394 7.17 -26.18 -3.11
C LYS A 394 5.88 -25.63 -2.51
N ALA A 395 4.73 -26.18 -2.91
CA ALA A 395 3.43 -25.75 -2.40
C ALA A 395 3.24 -26.18 -0.93
N ALA A 396 3.67 -27.39 -0.57
CA ALA A 396 3.66 -27.85 0.82
C ALA A 396 4.54 -26.97 1.72
N PHE A 397 5.74 -26.61 1.24
CA PHE A 397 6.64 -25.70 1.93
C PHE A 397 6.05 -24.30 2.08
N SER A 398 5.46 -23.73 1.02
CA SER A 398 4.74 -22.46 1.10
C SER A 398 3.61 -22.50 2.13
N ALA A 399 2.83 -23.58 2.16
CA ALA A 399 1.74 -23.76 3.10
C ALA A 399 2.23 -23.86 4.55
N TYR A 400 3.38 -24.49 4.80
CA TYR A 400 3.99 -24.56 6.14
C TYR A 400 4.31 -23.17 6.71
N TYR A 401 5.01 -22.32 5.96
CA TYR A 401 5.33 -20.95 6.42
C TYR A 401 4.08 -20.06 6.54
N ASN A 402 3.11 -20.23 5.63
CA ASN A 402 1.83 -19.54 5.74
C ASN A 402 1.03 -19.95 6.98
N ALA A 403 1.02 -21.24 7.33
CA ALA A 403 0.39 -21.73 8.56
C ALA A 403 1.09 -21.20 9.81
N MET A 404 2.44 -21.16 9.78
CA MET A 404 3.25 -20.57 10.85
C MET A 404 2.86 -19.12 11.09
N ARG A 405 2.80 -18.30 10.04
CA ARG A 405 2.41 -16.89 10.10
C ARG A 405 1.01 -16.67 10.68
N ARG A 406 0.05 -17.53 10.34
CA ARG A 406 -1.36 -17.37 10.75
C ARG A 406 -1.64 -17.84 12.17
N THR A 407 -1.02 -18.95 12.58
CA THR A 407 -1.40 -19.64 13.83
C THR A 407 -0.22 -20.20 14.60
N GLY A 408 0.89 -20.53 13.93
CA GLY A 408 2.02 -21.24 14.53
C GLY A 408 2.92 -20.41 15.44
N ILE A 409 2.89 -19.07 15.35
CA ILE A 409 3.75 -18.21 16.18
C ILE A 409 3.17 -17.89 17.56
N ALA A 410 1.87 -18.09 17.81
CA ALA A 410 1.20 -17.54 18.98
C ALA A 410 1.83 -17.97 20.32
N GLY A 411 2.06 -19.28 20.48
CA GLY A 411 2.73 -19.84 21.64
C GLY A 411 4.22 -19.48 21.69
N PRO A 412 5.02 -19.81 20.65
CA PRO A 412 6.46 -19.52 20.63
C PRO A 412 6.81 -18.04 20.89
N TYR A 413 6.02 -17.10 20.37
CA TYR A 413 6.25 -15.66 20.53
C TYR A 413 5.69 -15.10 21.84
N ARG A 414 5.00 -15.93 22.64
CA ARG A 414 4.29 -15.54 23.85
C ARG A 414 3.35 -14.35 23.61
N LEU A 415 2.45 -14.47 22.63
CA LEU A 415 1.54 -13.38 22.26
C LEU A 415 0.56 -13.00 23.40
N GLU A 416 0.43 -13.81 24.45
CA GLU A 416 -0.22 -13.43 25.70
C GLU A 416 0.49 -12.29 26.45
N CYS A 417 1.75 -12.01 26.10
CA CYS A 417 2.59 -10.91 26.60
C CYS A 417 2.57 -9.66 25.71
N ASP A 418 1.75 -9.67 24.65
CA ASP A 418 1.52 -8.54 23.75
C ASP A 418 0.28 -7.75 24.19
N PHE A 419 0.40 -6.43 24.34
CA PHE A 419 -0.73 -5.52 24.53
C PHE A 419 -1.54 -5.30 23.25
N MET A 420 -1.15 -5.88 22.11
CA MET A 420 -1.91 -5.97 20.87
C MET A 420 -2.52 -7.35 20.72
N GLU A 421 -3.82 -7.41 20.45
CA GLU A 421 -4.47 -8.61 19.95
C GLU A 421 -4.26 -8.70 18.43
N LEU A 422 -3.33 -9.55 18.00
CA LEU A 422 -2.92 -9.66 16.59
C LEU A 422 -4.08 -9.89 15.60
N VAL A 423 -5.08 -10.68 15.98
CA VAL A 423 -6.16 -11.09 15.05
C VAL A 423 -7.18 -9.96 14.83
N SER A 424 -7.45 -9.17 15.86
CA SER A 424 -8.48 -8.12 15.83
C SER A 424 -7.89 -6.71 15.64
N ASP A 425 -6.56 -6.58 15.70
CA ASP A 425 -5.80 -5.33 15.78
C ASP A 425 -6.30 -4.41 16.91
N ARG A 426 -6.76 -5.01 18.02
CA ARG A 426 -7.26 -4.28 19.20
C ARG A 426 -6.20 -4.20 20.29
N SER A 427 -6.20 -3.08 21.01
CA SER A 427 -5.32 -2.88 22.16
C SER A 427 -5.91 -3.53 23.41
N ARG A 428 -5.17 -4.47 24.03
CA ARG A 428 -5.50 -5.09 25.31
C ARG A 428 -5.23 -4.14 26.47
N THR A 429 -6.00 -4.27 27.53
CA THR A 429 -5.83 -3.52 28.78
C THR A 429 -4.77 -4.10 29.70
N SER A 430 -4.49 -5.40 29.58
CA SER A 430 -3.52 -6.14 30.38
C SER A 430 -2.94 -7.33 29.59
N ILE A 431 -1.82 -7.86 30.07
CA ILE A 431 -1.19 -9.10 29.60
C ILE A 431 -1.27 -10.20 30.66
N ALA A 432 -0.95 -11.44 30.30
CA ALA A 432 -1.01 -12.56 31.25
C ALA A 432 -0.01 -12.36 32.42
N PRO A 433 -0.37 -12.70 33.67
CA PRO A 433 0.54 -12.56 34.82
C PRO A 433 1.85 -13.36 34.67
N SER A 434 1.81 -14.47 33.94
CA SER A 434 2.97 -15.31 33.60
C SER A 434 4.03 -14.60 32.75
N CYS A 435 3.71 -13.44 32.17
CA CYS A 435 4.63 -12.66 31.37
C CYS A 435 5.69 -11.93 32.20
N THR A 436 5.44 -11.69 33.48
CA THR A 436 6.37 -10.91 34.32
C THR A 436 6.55 -11.55 35.70
N THR A 437 7.17 -12.71 35.76
CA THR A 437 7.41 -13.47 36.99
C THR A 437 8.87 -13.38 37.46
N ARG A 438 9.10 -13.52 38.77
CA ARG A 438 10.44 -13.66 39.34
C ARG A 438 10.74 -15.14 39.63
N GLY A 439 11.91 -15.63 39.23
CA GLY A 439 12.39 -16.96 39.61
C GLY A 439 13.11 -16.93 40.95
N GLU A 440 13.44 -18.10 41.49
CA GLU A 440 14.18 -18.26 42.75
C GLU A 440 15.57 -17.59 42.66
N ASN A 441 16.25 -17.76 41.53
CA ASN A 441 17.63 -17.33 41.31
C ASN A 441 17.73 -16.04 40.47
N GLY A 442 16.60 -15.43 40.10
CA GLY A 442 16.60 -14.22 39.28
C GLY A 442 15.59 -14.21 38.13
N THR A 443 15.71 -13.23 37.25
CA THR A 443 14.87 -12.98 36.08
C THR A 443 15.67 -12.40 34.91
N TRP A 444 15.52 -13.01 33.74
CA TRP A 444 15.83 -12.34 32.48
C TRP A 444 14.58 -11.66 31.93
N PHE A 445 14.73 -10.44 31.43
CA PHE A 445 13.59 -9.64 30.95
C PHE A 445 13.78 -9.25 29.49
N LEU A 446 12.82 -9.57 28.64
CA LEU A 446 12.80 -9.18 27.23
C LEU A 446 11.81 -8.04 27.00
N TRP A 447 12.28 -6.93 26.43
CA TRP A 447 11.46 -5.75 26.18
C TRP A 447 11.63 -5.23 24.75
N GLY A 448 10.52 -5.05 24.05
CA GLY A 448 10.55 -4.55 22.68
C GLY A 448 9.23 -4.66 21.94
N ASP A 449 9.32 -4.84 20.63
CA ASP A 449 8.18 -5.10 19.75
C ASP A 449 8.11 -6.57 19.29
N SER A 450 7.47 -6.83 18.16
CA SER A 450 7.37 -8.17 17.56
C SER A 450 8.73 -8.77 17.17
N HIS A 451 9.77 -7.98 16.95
CA HIS A 451 11.12 -8.52 16.78
C HIS A 451 11.70 -9.02 18.10
N ALA A 452 11.37 -8.36 19.22
CA ALA A 452 11.66 -8.94 20.54
C ALA A 452 10.86 -10.23 20.74
N GLN A 453 9.57 -10.27 20.38
CA GLN A 453 8.79 -11.52 20.42
C GLN A 453 9.44 -12.66 19.63
N ALA A 454 10.02 -12.36 18.47
CA ALA A 454 10.73 -13.32 17.63
C ALA A 454 11.95 -13.94 18.31
N LEU A 455 12.55 -13.28 19.30
CA LEU A 455 13.68 -13.79 20.08
C LEU A 455 13.26 -14.68 21.25
N SER A 456 11.97 -14.70 21.61
CA SER A 456 11.46 -15.38 22.81
C SER A 456 11.79 -16.88 22.87
N PRO A 457 11.58 -17.68 21.80
CA PRO A 457 11.92 -19.11 21.83
C PRO A 457 13.40 -19.35 22.13
N GLY A 458 14.27 -18.59 21.46
CA GLY A 458 15.70 -18.73 21.63
C GLY A 458 16.19 -18.26 22.99
N ILE A 459 15.72 -17.11 23.48
CA ILE A 459 16.11 -16.59 24.80
C ILE A 459 15.64 -17.55 25.89
N ALA A 460 14.38 -18.01 25.83
CA ALA A 460 13.85 -18.97 26.79
C ALA A 460 14.69 -20.25 26.85
N SER A 461 15.22 -20.74 25.72
CA SER A 461 16.09 -21.92 25.67
C SER A 461 17.44 -21.74 26.38
N LEU A 462 17.87 -20.50 26.64
CA LEU A 462 19.13 -20.17 27.30
C LEU A 462 18.99 -19.83 28.78
N VAL A 463 17.78 -19.54 29.27
CA VAL A 463 17.55 -19.14 30.67
C VAL A 463 18.00 -20.26 31.60
N PRO A 464 18.89 -20.01 32.58
CA PRO A 464 19.34 -21.02 33.52
C PRO A 464 18.22 -21.55 34.42
N ASP A 465 18.39 -22.79 34.90
CA ASP A 465 17.47 -23.38 35.88
C ASP A 465 17.34 -22.50 37.14
N GLY A 466 16.11 -22.35 37.62
CA GLY A 466 15.77 -21.50 38.76
C GLY A 466 15.65 -19.99 38.45
N MET A 467 16.02 -19.52 37.25
CA MET A 467 15.70 -18.16 36.80
C MET A 467 14.37 -18.13 36.02
N ALA A 468 13.65 -17.01 36.09
CA ALA A 468 12.44 -16.80 35.29
C ALA A 468 12.73 -16.06 33.98
N PHE A 469 11.92 -16.35 32.96
CA PHE A 469 11.86 -15.59 31.72
C PHE A 469 10.64 -14.65 31.70
N SER A 470 10.89 -13.36 31.88
CA SER A 470 9.88 -12.30 31.78
C SER A 470 9.97 -11.58 30.43
N GLN A 471 8.83 -11.11 29.93
CA GLN A 471 8.70 -10.43 28.65
C GLN A 471 7.58 -9.40 28.69
N VAL A 472 7.89 -8.21 28.16
CA VAL A 472 6.88 -7.25 27.69
C VAL A 472 7.30 -6.86 26.29
N ALA A 473 6.79 -7.58 25.30
CA ALA A 473 7.10 -7.34 23.90
C ALA A 473 5.78 -7.09 23.16
N THR A 474 5.58 -5.87 22.67
CA THR A 474 4.29 -5.42 22.13
C THR A 474 4.43 -4.98 20.69
N SER A 475 3.68 -5.61 19.78
CA SER A 475 3.79 -5.36 18.35
C SER A 475 3.71 -3.86 18.00
N SER A 476 4.65 -3.41 17.18
CA SER A 476 4.82 -2.01 16.75
C SER A 476 5.09 -1.01 17.88
N CYS A 477 5.47 -1.45 19.08
CA CYS A 477 5.80 -0.59 20.20
C CYS A 477 7.27 -0.69 20.57
N ARG A 478 8.04 0.34 20.23
CA ARG A 478 9.45 0.45 20.63
C ARG A 478 9.59 0.71 22.14
N PRO A 479 10.64 0.18 22.79
CA PRO A 479 10.96 0.48 24.18
C PRO A 479 11.34 1.96 24.36
N GLY A 480 11.04 2.52 25.53
CA GLY A 480 11.54 3.83 25.92
C GLY A 480 10.87 4.47 27.13
N LEU A 481 11.42 5.61 27.57
CA LEU A 481 11.19 6.21 28.89
C LEU A 481 10.00 7.17 28.99
N GLY A 482 9.48 7.66 27.86
CA GLY A 482 8.39 8.64 27.82
C GLY A 482 7.08 8.07 27.25
N PRO A 483 6.01 8.88 27.17
CA PRO A 483 4.82 8.54 26.39
C PRO A 483 5.21 8.50 24.91
N ILE A 484 5.70 7.35 24.46
CA ILE A 484 5.94 7.05 23.06
C ILE A 484 4.56 6.80 22.44
N ASP A 485 3.93 7.87 21.96
CA ASP A 485 2.69 7.78 21.20
C ASP A 485 3.04 7.70 19.70
N LEU A 486 3.28 6.47 19.23
CA LEU A 486 3.42 6.17 17.80
C LEU A 486 2.05 6.26 17.09
N HIS A 487 1.20 7.25 17.38
CA HIS A 487 -0.18 7.37 16.86
C HIS A 487 -0.95 6.03 16.86
N VAL A 488 -0.70 5.17 17.86
CA VAL A 488 -1.24 3.81 17.91
C VAL A 488 -2.59 3.84 18.62
N PRO A 489 -3.63 3.14 18.11
CA PRO A 489 -4.92 3.09 18.75
C PRO A 489 -4.86 2.75 20.25
N GLY A 490 -5.52 3.56 21.06
CA GLY A 490 -5.71 3.30 22.50
C GLY A 490 -4.48 3.51 23.39
N LYS A 491 -3.47 4.29 22.95
CA LYS A 491 -2.22 4.55 23.71
C LYS A 491 -1.49 3.27 24.13
N ARG A 492 -1.55 2.24 23.28
CA ARG A 492 -1.02 0.89 23.55
C ARG A 492 0.45 0.91 23.95
N CYS A 493 1.29 1.63 23.20
CA CYS A 493 2.73 1.66 23.46
C CYS A 493 3.07 2.38 24.76
N VAL A 494 2.33 3.44 25.11
CA VAL A 494 2.46 4.10 26.41
C VAL A 494 2.16 3.10 27.52
N ARG A 495 1.03 2.37 27.43
CA ARG A 495 0.66 1.35 28.41
C ARG A 495 1.72 0.25 28.54
N ALA A 496 2.17 -0.29 27.42
CA ALA A 496 3.19 -1.35 27.38
C ALA A 496 4.50 -0.89 28.00
N ASN A 497 5.00 0.31 27.65
CA ASN A 497 6.26 0.83 28.18
C ASN A 497 6.16 1.21 29.67
N THR A 498 5.05 1.81 30.11
CA THR A 498 4.81 2.08 31.53
C THR A 498 4.78 0.77 32.33
N TYR A 499 4.07 -0.25 31.84
CA TYR A 499 4.01 -1.56 32.48
C TYR A 499 5.39 -2.24 32.51
N ALA A 500 6.15 -2.21 31.40
CA ALA A 500 7.50 -2.76 31.33
C ALA A 500 8.43 -2.11 32.36
N LEU A 501 8.47 -0.77 32.42
CA LEU A 501 9.31 -0.04 33.37
C LEU A 501 8.96 -0.34 34.83
N GLN A 502 7.66 -0.40 35.15
CA GLN A 502 7.21 -0.79 36.49
C GLN A 502 7.71 -2.19 36.86
N ARG A 503 7.52 -3.17 35.97
CA ARG A 503 7.95 -4.55 36.23
C ARG A 503 9.47 -4.68 36.26
N ILE A 504 10.22 -3.90 35.49
CA ILE A 504 11.69 -3.85 35.55
C ILE A 504 12.15 -3.31 36.93
N ALA A 505 11.53 -2.25 37.44
CA ALA A 505 11.86 -1.69 38.76
C ALA A 505 11.56 -2.68 39.91
N GLU A 506 10.48 -3.46 39.78
CA GLU A 506 10.07 -4.45 40.77
C GLU A 506 10.91 -5.74 40.68
N LEU A 507 11.19 -6.22 39.48
CA LEU A 507 11.90 -7.49 39.24
C LEU A 507 13.42 -7.35 39.27
N LYS A 508 13.98 -6.16 39.03
CA LYS A 508 15.43 -5.88 38.99
C LYS A 508 16.22 -6.99 38.25
N PRO A 509 15.92 -7.21 36.95
CA PRO A 509 16.43 -8.37 36.23
C PRO A 509 17.96 -8.35 36.13
N GLU A 510 18.59 -9.52 36.21
CA GLU A 510 20.04 -9.67 36.03
C GLU A 510 20.45 -9.36 34.60
N VAL A 511 19.56 -9.65 33.64
CA VAL A 511 19.74 -9.31 32.23
C VAL A 511 18.45 -8.74 31.65
N LEU A 512 18.53 -7.51 31.16
CA LEU A 512 17.51 -6.88 30.32
C LEU A 512 17.94 -6.98 28.86
N ILE A 513 17.10 -7.59 28.04
CA ILE A 513 17.30 -7.78 26.60
C ILE A 513 16.35 -6.85 25.87
N LEU A 514 16.90 -5.97 25.04
CA LEU A 514 16.19 -5.00 24.24
C LEU A 514 16.26 -5.40 22.76
N SER A 515 15.15 -5.30 22.05
CA SER A 515 15.13 -5.43 20.59
C SER A 515 13.95 -4.66 20.00
N GLN A 516 14.08 -4.19 18.77
CA GLN A 516 12.99 -3.56 18.05
C GLN A 516 13.12 -3.77 16.54
N ALA A 517 12.01 -3.57 15.83
CA ALA A 517 11.90 -3.74 14.42
C ALA A 517 12.51 -2.58 13.65
N GLY A 518 12.26 -1.32 14.02
CA GLY A 518 12.67 -0.15 13.24
C GLY A 518 13.05 1.03 14.13
N ASP A 519 13.36 2.19 13.56
CA ASP A 519 13.60 3.45 14.30
C ASP A 519 14.68 3.37 15.41
N HIS A 520 15.68 2.52 15.21
CA HIS A 520 16.78 2.36 16.19
C HIS A 520 17.53 3.67 16.43
N LEU A 521 17.73 4.48 15.38
CA LEU A 521 18.42 5.77 15.51
C LEU A 521 17.57 6.82 16.23
N SER A 522 16.24 6.68 16.20
CA SER A 522 15.29 7.57 16.88
C SER A 522 15.09 7.22 18.36
N THR A 523 15.74 6.16 18.85
CA THR A 523 15.61 5.67 20.23
C THR A 523 16.87 6.04 20.99
N ASP A 524 16.71 6.73 22.12
CA ASP A 524 17.82 7.10 22.98
C ASP A 524 18.20 5.91 23.89
N TRP A 525 18.99 5.00 23.33
CA TRP A 525 19.43 3.78 24.00
C TRP A 525 20.32 4.05 25.21
N ASP A 526 21.13 5.10 25.17
CA ASP A 526 22.05 5.44 26.26
C ASP A 526 21.26 5.95 27.48
N ALA A 527 20.30 6.86 27.26
CA ALA A 527 19.40 7.31 28.32
C ALA A 527 18.55 6.14 28.88
N LEU A 528 18.02 5.29 27.99
CA LEU A 528 17.25 4.10 28.39
C LEU A 528 18.08 3.15 29.24
N ALA A 529 19.31 2.81 28.81
CA ALA A 529 20.20 1.91 29.51
C ALA A 529 20.64 2.46 30.87
N ASN A 530 20.95 3.75 30.95
CA ASN A 530 21.28 4.40 32.22
C ASN A 530 20.11 4.35 33.19
N HIS A 531 18.91 4.71 32.73
CA HIS A 531 17.73 4.72 33.58
C HIS A 531 17.40 3.33 34.15
N VAL A 532 17.43 2.27 33.34
CA VAL A 532 17.13 0.92 33.83
C VAL A 532 18.25 0.37 34.73
N ARG A 533 19.51 0.77 34.53
CA ARG A 533 20.60 0.46 35.46
C ARG A 533 20.40 1.14 36.81
N ASP A 534 19.93 2.39 36.84
CA ASP A 534 19.58 3.10 38.07
C ASP A 534 18.42 2.40 38.83
N LEU A 535 17.53 1.70 38.10
CA LEU A 535 16.49 0.85 38.69
C LEU A 535 17.03 -0.49 39.26
N GLY A 536 18.31 -0.80 39.07
CA GLY A 536 18.96 -2.01 39.58
C GLY A 536 19.08 -3.16 38.58
N VAL A 537 18.95 -2.91 37.27
CA VAL A 537 19.23 -3.92 36.24
C VAL A 537 20.72 -4.24 36.19
N GLY A 538 21.06 -5.53 36.18
CA GLY A 538 22.45 -6.00 36.18
C GLY A 538 23.17 -5.69 34.86
N ARG A 539 22.68 -6.25 33.75
CA ARG A 539 23.23 -6.06 32.40
C ARG A 539 22.14 -5.68 31.41
N VAL A 540 22.45 -4.75 30.51
CA VAL A 540 21.56 -4.34 29.40
C VAL A 540 22.18 -4.84 28.09
N VAL A 541 21.43 -5.64 27.34
CA VAL A 541 21.84 -6.20 26.05
C VAL A 541 20.89 -5.71 24.97
N LEU A 542 21.41 -4.99 23.98
CA LEU A 542 20.66 -4.55 22.81
C LEU A 542 20.94 -5.50 21.66
N VAL A 543 19.92 -6.26 21.25
CA VAL A 543 19.97 -7.13 20.08
C VAL A 543 19.60 -6.30 18.85
N GLY A 544 20.54 -6.21 17.92
CA GLY A 544 20.42 -5.46 16.66
C GLY A 544 19.34 -6.00 15.71
N PRO A 545 19.13 -5.32 14.58
CA PRO A 545 18.13 -5.73 13.61
C PRO A 545 18.47 -7.09 12.99
N ALA A 546 17.43 -7.92 12.78
CA ALA A 546 17.55 -9.11 11.97
C ALA A 546 17.72 -8.76 10.48
N PRO A 547 18.39 -9.62 9.69
CA PRO A 547 18.36 -9.53 8.23
C PRO A 547 16.92 -9.52 7.71
N MET A 548 16.68 -8.74 6.64
CA MET A 548 15.35 -8.59 6.04
C MET A 548 15.41 -8.86 4.54
N TRP A 549 14.49 -9.67 4.04
CA TRP A 549 14.32 -9.97 2.62
C TRP A 549 13.01 -9.38 2.10
N VAL A 550 13.05 -8.79 0.91
CA VAL A 550 11.86 -8.28 0.22
C VAL A 550 11.84 -8.74 -1.24
N PRO A 551 10.84 -9.55 -1.66
CA PRO A 551 9.78 -10.21 -0.88
C PRO A 551 10.31 -11.19 0.17
N SER A 552 9.37 -11.80 0.91
CA SER A 552 9.68 -12.68 2.04
C SER A 552 10.66 -13.81 1.70
N LEU A 553 11.44 -14.22 2.68
CA LEU A 553 12.46 -15.25 2.48
C LEU A 553 11.89 -16.58 1.96
N PRO A 554 10.72 -17.09 2.43
CA PRO A 554 10.13 -18.31 1.87
C PRO A 554 9.81 -18.18 0.37
N GLU A 555 9.37 -17.02 -0.08
CA GLU A 555 9.05 -16.77 -1.49
C GLU A 555 10.31 -16.76 -2.36
N ILE A 556 11.37 -16.06 -1.91
CA ILE A 556 12.67 -16.07 -2.58
C ILE A 556 13.23 -17.50 -2.66
N PHE A 557 13.14 -18.25 -1.56
CA PHE A 557 13.65 -19.61 -1.48
C PHE A 557 12.97 -20.52 -2.50
N ILE A 558 11.63 -20.57 -2.52
CA ILE A 558 10.87 -21.43 -3.44
C ILE A 558 11.14 -21.09 -4.91
N ASN A 559 11.23 -19.80 -5.24
CA ASN A 559 11.34 -19.34 -6.62
C ASN A 559 12.74 -19.47 -7.20
N ARG A 560 13.78 -19.36 -6.36
CA ARG A 560 15.17 -19.23 -6.84
C ARG A 560 16.17 -20.21 -6.24
N PHE A 561 15.97 -20.64 -5.00
CA PHE A 561 16.96 -21.43 -4.24
C PHE A 561 16.45 -22.83 -3.85
N TRP A 562 15.27 -23.23 -4.32
CA TRP A 562 14.68 -24.52 -3.99
C TRP A 562 15.58 -25.70 -4.37
N GLU A 563 16.17 -25.65 -5.55
CA GLU A 563 17.04 -26.73 -6.05
C GLU A 563 18.43 -26.69 -5.41
N THR A 564 19.01 -25.49 -5.23
CA THR A 564 20.37 -25.35 -4.71
C THR A 564 20.46 -25.46 -3.19
N ARG A 565 19.36 -25.20 -2.48
CA ARG A 565 19.27 -25.16 -1.00
C ARG A 565 20.39 -24.36 -0.35
N THR A 566 20.83 -23.27 -1.01
CA THR A 566 21.97 -22.47 -0.58
C THR A 566 21.71 -21.87 0.81
N PRO A 567 22.60 -22.06 1.81
CA PRO A 567 22.36 -21.57 3.16
C PRO A 567 22.38 -20.05 3.28
N HIS A 568 23.24 -19.35 2.54
CA HIS A 568 23.34 -17.89 2.54
C HIS A 568 22.70 -17.29 1.29
N ILE A 569 21.85 -16.27 1.47
CA ILE A 569 21.11 -15.63 0.37
C ILE A 569 21.27 -14.11 0.46
N ALA A 570 22.05 -13.53 -0.46
CA ALA A 570 22.14 -12.08 -0.66
C ALA A 570 20.96 -11.51 -1.47
N TYR A 571 20.30 -12.36 -2.25
CA TYR A 571 19.24 -11.94 -3.16
C TYR A 571 18.02 -11.40 -2.40
N GLY A 572 17.53 -10.20 -2.74
CA GLY A 572 16.38 -9.55 -2.08
C GLY A 572 16.68 -9.00 -0.69
N LEU A 573 17.93 -9.01 -0.23
CA LEU A 573 18.34 -8.55 1.08
C LEU A 573 18.31 -7.01 1.18
N SER A 574 17.78 -6.48 2.27
CA SER A 574 17.65 -5.03 2.49
C SER A 574 18.99 -4.38 2.81
N THR A 575 19.56 -3.63 1.87
CA THR A 575 20.79 -2.86 2.08
C THR A 575 20.65 -1.81 3.19
N ALA A 576 19.48 -1.19 3.30
CA ALA A 576 19.18 -0.23 4.38
C ALA A 576 19.31 -0.87 5.77
N ARG A 577 18.94 -2.16 5.92
CA ARG A 577 19.12 -2.91 7.18
C ARG A 577 20.58 -3.19 7.48
N LEU A 578 21.36 -3.54 6.47
CA LEU A 578 22.79 -3.79 6.63
C LEU A 578 23.52 -2.51 7.06
N THR A 579 23.22 -1.37 6.43
CA THR A 579 23.79 -0.07 6.80
C THR A 579 23.39 0.33 8.23
N LEU A 580 22.11 0.12 8.60
CA LEU A 580 21.64 0.41 9.95
C LEU A 580 22.39 -0.38 11.03
N ASP A 581 22.63 -1.69 10.81
CA ASP A 581 23.39 -2.49 11.77
C ASP A 581 24.84 -2.00 11.90
N GLU A 582 25.49 -1.65 10.79
CA GLU A 582 26.84 -1.11 10.80
C GLU A 582 26.92 0.22 11.60
N ASP A 583 25.95 1.12 11.43
CA ASP A 583 25.88 2.36 12.19
C ASP A 583 25.71 2.10 13.70
N LEU A 584 24.86 1.14 14.09
CA LEU A 584 24.65 0.76 15.48
C LEU A 584 25.89 0.10 16.10
N ARG A 585 26.57 -0.77 15.35
CA ARG A 585 27.83 -1.38 15.80
C ARG A 585 28.89 -0.33 16.09
N ARG A 586 29.06 0.64 15.19
CA ARG A 586 30.01 1.74 15.39
C ARG A 586 29.62 2.57 16.61
N ARG A 587 28.34 2.90 16.76
CA ARG A 587 27.84 3.69 17.89
C ARG A 587 28.12 3.03 19.24
N PHE A 588 27.90 1.71 19.34
CA PHE A 588 27.99 0.99 20.61
C PHE A 588 29.28 0.20 20.80
N ALA A 589 30.27 0.32 19.91
CA ALA A 589 31.54 -0.41 20.00
C ALA A 589 32.29 -0.16 21.33
N ALA A 590 32.20 1.05 21.87
CA ALA A 590 32.84 1.46 23.13
C ALA A 590 31.83 1.75 24.26
N SER A 591 30.57 1.33 24.11
CA SER A 591 29.55 1.57 25.14
C SER A 591 29.85 0.76 26.39
N THR A 592 29.77 1.42 27.55
CA THR A 592 29.87 0.81 28.89
C THR A 592 28.50 0.70 29.57
N THR A 593 27.46 1.26 28.96
CA THR A 593 26.09 1.32 29.51
C THR A 593 25.25 0.13 29.04
N LEU A 594 25.51 -0.38 27.84
CA LEU A 594 24.87 -1.56 27.27
C LEU A 594 25.83 -2.37 26.40
N THR A 595 25.51 -3.64 26.17
CA THR A 595 26.20 -4.50 25.20
C THR A 595 25.37 -4.63 23.93
N TYR A 596 25.92 -4.19 22.79
CA TYR A 596 25.28 -4.36 21.50
C TYR A 596 25.65 -5.69 20.86
N VAL A 597 24.64 -6.41 20.34
CA VAL A 597 24.80 -7.69 19.66
C VAL A 597 24.25 -7.59 18.25
N SER A 598 25.15 -7.60 17.26
CA SER A 598 24.77 -7.60 15.84
C SER A 598 24.42 -9.02 15.38
N ILE A 599 23.16 -9.22 14.97
CA ILE A 599 22.72 -10.44 14.28
C ILE A 599 23.35 -10.49 12.88
N ILE A 600 23.27 -9.38 12.15
CA ILE A 600 23.72 -9.26 10.76
C ILE A 600 25.21 -9.59 10.63
N ASN A 601 26.08 -9.03 11.47
CA ASN A 601 27.52 -9.32 11.41
C ASN A 601 27.86 -10.79 11.72
N ARG A 602 27.00 -11.50 12.44
CA ARG A 602 27.23 -12.91 12.79
C ARG A 602 26.70 -13.88 11.74
N PHE A 603 25.63 -13.52 11.06
CA PHE A 603 24.96 -14.37 10.10
C PHE A 603 25.08 -13.91 8.66
N CYS A 604 25.78 -12.81 8.39
CA CYS A 604 26.00 -12.33 7.03
C CYS A 604 27.49 -12.28 6.70
N ASP A 605 27.81 -12.72 5.49
CA ASP A 605 29.14 -12.74 4.91
C ASP A 605 29.11 -12.18 3.47
N ALA A 606 30.14 -12.48 2.68
CA ALA A 606 30.25 -12.03 1.29
C ALA A 606 29.18 -12.65 0.37
N ASP A 607 28.63 -13.81 0.71
CA ASP A 607 27.66 -14.56 -0.10
C ASP A 607 26.21 -14.22 0.29
N GLY A 608 26.01 -13.52 1.40
CA GLY A 608 24.73 -12.98 1.85
C GLY A 608 24.49 -13.24 3.33
N CYS A 609 23.23 -13.27 3.73
CA CYS A 609 22.85 -13.63 5.10
C CYS A 609 22.33 -15.07 5.18
N LEU A 610 22.57 -15.74 6.30
CA LEU A 610 22.07 -17.06 6.61
C LEU A 610 20.55 -17.06 6.51
N ALA A 611 20.06 -17.82 5.55
CA ALA A 611 18.67 -17.97 5.19
C ALA A 611 18.12 -19.35 5.56
N VAL A 612 18.93 -20.40 5.44
CA VAL A 612 18.54 -21.79 5.76
C VAL A 612 19.36 -22.27 6.95
N ILE A 613 18.69 -22.86 7.93
CA ILE A 613 19.35 -23.46 9.10
C ILE A 613 20.15 -24.70 8.65
N PRO A 614 21.47 -24.75 8.91
CA PRO A 614 22.28 -25.90 8.52
C PRO A 614 21.86 -27.19 9.23
N GLY A 615 21.87 -28.31 8.52
CA GLY A 615 21.69 -29.64 9.10
C GLY A 615 20.25 -30.08 9.38
N ILE A 616 19.25 -29.34 8.90
CA ILE A 616 17.82 -29.70 9.03
C ILE A 616 17.26 -30.10 7.65
N ASP A 617 16.59 -31.26 7.58
CA ASP A 617 15.84 -31.73 6.40
C ASP A 617 14.41 -32.16 6.82
N PRO A 618 13.34 -31.63 6.21
CA PRO A 618 13.31 -30.63 5.13
C PRO A 618 13.93 -29.28 5.57
N PRO A 619 14.39 -28.45 4.61
CA PRO A 619 15.09 -27.20 4.94
C PRO A 619 14.21 -26.27 5.79
N GLU A 620 14.76 -25.77 6.89
CA GLU A 620 14.11 -24.78 7.75
C GLU A 620 14.74 -23.41 7.51
N LEU A 621 13.93 -22.37 7.35
CA LEU A 621 14.40 -21.01 7.10
C LEU A 621 14.60 -20.25 8.40
N MET A 622 15.51 -19.28 8.38
CA MET A 622 15.76 -18.37 9.50
C MET A 622 14.55 -17.48 9.78
N THR A 623 13.80 -17.07 8.75
CA THR A 623 12.60 -16.22 8.86
C THR A 623 11.40 -16.79 8.11
N PHE A 624 10.19 -16.59 8.64
CA PHE A 624 8.94 -17.07 7.99
C PHE A 624 8.24 -16.01 7.13
N ASP A 625 8.65 -14.75 7.24
CA ASP A 625 8.18 -13.66 6.39
C ASP A 625 9.37 -12.83 5.88
N ALA A 626 9.22 -11.51 5.77
CA ALA A 626 10.31 -10.65 5.37
C ALA A 626 11.43 -10.54 6.43
N VAL A 627 11.14 -10.74 7.72
CA VAL A 627 12.07 -10.35 8.79
C VAL A 627 11.91 -11.11 10.12
N HIS A 628 10.75 -11.70 10.41
CA HIS A 628 10.49 -12.38 11.67
C HIS A 628 11.09 -13.78 11.70
N LEU A 629 11.86 -14.06 12.74
CA LEU A 629 12.54 -15.35 12.91
C LEU A 629 11.53 -16.49 13.06
N THR A 630 11.78 -17.63 12.42
CA THR A 630 11.07 -18.87 12.79
C THR A 630 11.40 -19.24 14.24
N PRO A 631 10.56 -20.01 14.95
CA PRO A 631 10.92 -20.50 16.29
C PRO A 631 12.26 -21.24 16.32
N LEU A 632 12.55 -22.04 15.29
CA LEU A 632 13.84 -22.71 15.15
C LEU A 632 14.98 -21.73 14.82
N GLY A 633 14.74 -20.75 13.94
CA GLY A 633 15.70 -19.69 13.63
C GLY A 633 16.05 -18.85 14.86
N SER A 634 15.07 -18.61 15.74
CA SER A 634 15.26 -17.96 17.04
C SER A 634 16.17 -18.77 17.98
N VAL A 635 15.94 -20.07 18.09
CA VAL A 635 16.78 -20.98 18.88
C VAL A 635 18.20 -21.07 18.31
N TYR A 636 18.32 -21.20 16.98
CA TYR A 636 19.61 -21.22 16.31
C TYR A 636 20.41 -19.93 16.56
N LEU A 637 19.74 -18.77 16.41
CA LEU A 637 20.30 -17.46 16.75
C LEU A 637 20.76 -17.38 18.19
N ALA A 638 19.93 -17.84 19.13
CA ALA A 638 20.27 -17.79 20.54
C ALA A 638 21.53 -18.62 20.84
N GLN A 639 21.62 -19.85 20.32
CA GLN A 639 22.76 -20.74 20.57
C GLN A 639 24.08 -20.20 19.99
N HIS A 640 24.05 -19.62 18.80
CA HIS A 640 25.28 -19.22 18.08
C HIS A 640 25.68 -17.76 18.29
N VAL A 641 24.73 -16.88 18.64
CA VAL A 641 24.96 -15.44 18.74
C VAL A 641 24.74 -14.91 20.17
N LEU A 642 23.64 -15.30 20.82
CA LEU A 642 23.29 -14.73 22.13
C LEU A 642 23.95 -15.45 23.30
N ARG A 643 24.12 -16.78 23.24
CA ARG A 643 24.67 -17.59 24.34
C ARG A 643 26.02 -17.07 24.86
N PRO A 644 27.00 -16.71 24.01
CA PRO A 644 28.29 -16.18 24.49
C PRO A 644 28.15 -14.87 25.29
N VAL A 645 27.13 -14.07 24.99
CA VAL A 645 26.89 -12.75 25.62
C VAL A 645 26.03 -12.89 26.86
N LEU A 646 24.99 -13.71 26.79
CA LEU A 646 24.03 -13.89 27.89
C LEU A 646 24.58 -14.84 28.98
N ARG A 647 25.39 -15.84 28.62
CA ARG A 647 26.04 -16.79 29.54
C ARG A 647 27.58 -16.82 29.39
N PRO A 648 28.28 -15.73 29.76
CA PRO A 648 29.74 -15.73 29.73
C PRO A 648 30.29 -16.76 30.73
N GLY A 649 31.05 -17.75 30.26
CA GLY A 649 31.72 -18.75 31.11
C GLY A 649 31.15 -20.17 31.09
N SER A 650 30.02 -20.43 30.42
CA SER A 650 29.62 -21.81 30.10
C SER A 650 30.31 -22.26 28.81
N ALA A 651 31.44 -22.97 28.91
CA ALA A 651 32.10 -23.57 27.75
C ALA A 651 31.13 -24.52 26.99
N GLN A 652 31.34 -24.67 25.68
CA GLN A 652 30.59 -25.59 24.82
C GLN A 652 30.79 -27.05 25.24
#